data_AF-A0A524J459-F1
#
_entry.id   AF-A0A524J459-F1
#
_cell.length_a   1.000
_cell.length_b   1.000
_cell.length_c   1.000
_cell.angle_alpha   90.00
_cell.angle_beta   90.00
_cell.angle_gamma   90.00
#
_symmetry.space_group_name_H-M   'P 1'
#
loop_
_entity.id
_entity.type
_entity.pdbx_description
1 polymer ?
#
loop_
_entity_poly.entity_id
_entity_poly.type
_entity_poly.pdbx_seq_one_letter_code
_entity_poly.pdbx_strand_id
1 'polypeptide(L)'
;MNVVAAIAAQRRIDIFAEIEGQDRRSIDEAARSAPAPRQIAERLAAPGLHVIAEIKRASPSAGRIAPLDDDIVARARAYEAGGAVAISVLCEPHRFNGSVDDLRAVRAAVALPVLAKDFVVEAIQLPMLRAAGADIVLLLAVLHPAKRLAWLVDLALALGLEPLVEVHDPREIERALATNARLIGLNNRDLRDLEVDVEFAARMRASVPDDRLVIAESGARDTSIIGRWRALGFDGALVGEALVRAGNPTAATRAFVAAGRVPEDPANAARRPMVKICGVTDASGVLAATAAGADAIGLNVVPGTPRELTLDEAADLASLARGAATGGRRPIVVAITADATSQHLAAIEAAFDPDVIQLSGNETVAVARAGSRRTWKVLHLPAAEPADVSPVAAEIVARGRAYLASGVERILLDTAAGPHPGGTGQRVAERLAAAVARELPITLAGGLRPANVAGALRAVAAVGVDAASGVEVAREPGARPVKDPLRVALLTKRARAARDDRPNLPFGPTPVHPGLLDADAAGRWGMEGDFGGRFVPETLMAALRQLETAYAALRQDPVFWAELRELLGSFAGRPTALYRADRLAEAARAEATRLGNAPIPRLRLYLKREDLAHTGAHKINNALGQALLTRRLGKTRVIAETGAGQHGVATATACALLDLPCVVYMGAEDIERQGPNVLRMRALGAEVRSVTSGTATLKDAVNEAMRDWVTNVQDTHYVLGSAMGPHPYPTIVRDLQRRIGDEAAAQLHAVEGRLPDLALACVGGGSNAIGLMARFIGEPTVRLAVVEAAGDGIETGRHAAAILGGTPGILHGSRSLMLQDADGQIIEAHSASAGLDYPGIGPQLAALAEGGRIEVSAATDREAVAAMKATTRTEGILPALETAHAIAALPKLLAGAGKVGGSWPDEILVLLGFSGRGDKDLAALERFADVEPWESVR
;
A
#
# COMPACT_ATOMS: atom_id res chain seq x y z
N MET A 1 -33.87 -33.22 2.41
CA MET A 1 -33.68 -32.46 1.15
C MET A 1 -32.96 -31.18 1.53
N ASN A 2 -31.81 -30.86 0.93
CA ASN A 2 -31.11 -29.62 1.28
C ASN A 2 -31.93 -28.39 0.83
N VAL A 3 -31.73 -27.24 1.46
CA VAL A 3 -32.61 -26.06 1.31
C VAL A 3 -32.66 -25.61 -0.16
N VAL A 4 -31.50 -25.52 -0.81
CA VAL A 4 -31.38 -25.12 -2.22
C VAL A 4 -32.16 -26.05 -3.17
N ALA A 5 -32.18 -27.37 -2.93
CA ALA A 5 -32.93 -28.30 -3.78
C ALA A 5 -34.45 -28.15 -3.61
N ALA A 6 -34.92 -27.85 -2.39
CA ALA A 6 -36.34 -27.58 -2.15
C ALA A 6 -36.79 -26.30 -2.85
N ILE A 7 -35.98 -25.23 -2.79
CA ILE A 7 -36.24 -23.98 -3.52
C ILE A 7 -36.24 -24.23 -5.02
N ALA A 8 -35.24 -24.95 -5.54
CA ALA A 8 -35.16 -25.26 -6.97
C ALA A 8 -36.34 -26.12 -7.47
N ALA A 9 -36.80 -27.08 -6.67
CA ALA A 9 -37.96 -27.90 -7.01
C ALA A 9 -39.25 -27.05 -7.09
N GLN A 10 -39.47 -26.17 -6.10
CA GLN A 10 -40.60 -25.25 -6.12
C GLN A 10 -40.51 -24.28 -7.29
N ARG A 11 -39.33 -23.69 -7.53
CA ARG A 11 -39.13 -22.75 -8.64
C ARG A 11 -39.39 -23.39 -9.99
N ARG A 12 -39.06 -24.67 -10.21
CA ARG A 12 -39.43 -25.37 -11.46
C ARG A 12 -40.95 -25.40 -11.66
N ILE A 13 -41.72 -25.71 -10.61
CA ILE A 13 -43.19 -25.71 -10.66
C ILE A 13 -43.69 -24.30 -11.02
N ASP A 14 -43.15 -23.28 -10.36
CA ASP A 14 -43.53 -21.89 -10.63
C ASP A 14 -43.23 -21.49 -12.08
N ILE A 15 -42.05 -21.85 -12.63
CA ILE A 15 -41.69 -21.55 -14.01
C ILE A 15 -42.62 -22.26 -15.01
N PHE A 16 -43.00 -23.51 -14.75
CA PHE A 16 -43.95 -24.21 -15.62
C PHE A 16 -45.32 -23.52 -15.62
N ALA A 17 -45.78 -23.00 -14.47
CA ALA A 17 -47.00 -22.21 -14.39
C ALA A 17 -46.86 -20.83 -15.06
N GLU A 18 -45.72 -20.14 -14.89
CA GLU A 18 -45.45 -18.83 -15.48
C GLU A 18 -45.43 -18.87 -17.02
N ILE A 19 -44.98 -19.99 -17.61
CA ILE A 19 -44.93 -20.18 -19.07
C ILE A 19 -46.19 -20.87 -19.63
N GLU A 20 -47.11 -21.30 -18.78
CA GLU A 20 -48.33 -21.98 -19.20
C GLU A 20 -49.17 -21.03 -20.08
N GLY A 21 -49.44 -21.44 -21.32
CA GLY A 21 -50.13 -20.61 -22.32
C GLY A 21 -49.25 -19.57 -23.05
N GLN A 22 -47.95 -19.50 -22.77
CA GLN A 22 -47.01 -18.67 -23.54
C GLN A 22 -46.28 -19.49 -24.62
N ASP A 23 -46.23 -18.98 -25.85
CA ASP A 23 -45.40 -19.58 -26.90
C ASP A 23 -43.91 -19.21 -26.69
N ARG A 24 -43.02 -20.19 -26.88
CA ARG A 24 -41.57 -19.99 -26.76
C ARG A 24 -41.07 -18.90 -27.69
N ARG A 25 -41.60 -18.81 -28.92
CA ARG A 25 -41.19 -17.79 -29.89
C ARG A 25 -41.50 -16.38 -29.39
N SER A 26 -42.67 -16.18 -28.78
CA SER A 26 -43.07 -14.91 -28.17
C SER A 26 -42.07 -14.48 -27.09
N ILE A 27 -41.64 -15.40 -26.22
CA ILE A 27 -40.65 -15.11 -25.17
C ILE A 27 -39.29 -14.72 -25.80
N ASP A 28 -38.84 -15.47 -26.81
CA ASP A 28 -37.56 -15.19 -27.48
C ASP A 28 -37.62 -13.89 -28.30
N GLU A 29 -38.76 -13.54 -28.89
CA GLU A 29 -39.00 -12.27 -29.57
C GLU A 29 -39.02 -11.09 -28.59
N ALA A 30 -39.66 -11.25 -27.43
CA ALA A 30 -39.65 -10.24 -26.37
C ALA A 30 -38.22 -10.00 -25.85
N ALA A 31 -37.42 -11.06 -25.68
CA ALA A 31 -36.03 -10.96 -25.27
C ALA A 31 -35.17 -10.23 -26.31
N ARG A 32 -35.36 -10.53 -27.61
CA ARG A 32 -34.67 -9.83 -28.71
C ARG A 32 -35.08 -8.37 -28.84
N SER A 33 -36.35 -8.06 -28.54
CA SER A 33 -36.91 -6.70 -28.65
C SER A 33 -36.62 -5.83 -27.43
N ALA A 34 -36.13 -6.42 -26.33
CA ALA A 34 -35.82 -5.69 -25.11
C ALA A 34 -34.62 -4.72 -25.34
N PRO A 35 -34.61 -3.54 -24.69
CA PRO A 35 -33.50 -2.58 -24.80
C PRO A 35 -32.14 -3.22 -24.51
N ALA A 36 -31.08 -2.73 -25.16
CA ALA A 36 -29.72 -3.26 -24.97
C ALA A 36 -29.34 -3.33 -23.47
N PRO A 37 -28.72 -4.43 -23.01
CA PRO A 37 -28.26 -4.56 -21.63
C PRO A 37 -27.24 -3.48 -21.27
N ARG A 38 -27.36 -2.95 -20.06
CA ARG A 38 -26.40 -1.99 -19.49
C ARG A 38 -25.17 -2.74 -19.00
N GLN A 39 -24.01 -2.34 -19.50
CA GLN A 39 -22.75 -2.99 -19.16
C GLN A 39 -22.34 -2.73 -17.71
N ILE A 40 -21.92 -3.79 -17.01
CA ILE A 40 -21.46 -3.76 -15.62
C ILE A 40 -19.96 -4.08 -15.47
N ALA A 41 -19.40 -4.88 -16.37
CA ALA A 41 -18.05 -5.42 -16.23
C ALA A 41 -16.99 -4.31 -16.15
N GLU A 42 -17.03 -3.34 -17.06
CA GLU A 42 -16.10 -2.20 -17.08
C GLU A 42 -16.27 -1.30 -15.85
N ARG A 43 -17.50 -1.17 -15.33
CA ARG A 43 -17.77 -0.40 -14.10
C ARG A 43 -17.11 -1.07 -12.88
N LEU A 44 -17.22 -2.39 -12.77
CA LEU A 44 -16.57 -3.17 -11.71
C LEU A 44 -15.04 -3.21 -11.88
N ALA A 45 -14.54 -3.12 -13.12
CA ALA A 45 -13.12 -3.04 -13.44
C ALA A 45 -12.50 -1.66 -13.14
N ALA A 46 -13.30 -0.66 -12.74
CA ALA A 46 -12.77 0.60 -12.23
C ALA A 46 -12.03 0.41 -10.88
N PRO A 47 -11.11 1.31 -10.49
CA PRO A 47 -10.34 1.19 -9.25
C PRO A 47 -11.21 1.05 -7.99
N GLY A 48 -10.76 0.25 -7.03
CA GLY A 48 -11.47 -0.03 -5.78
C GLY A 48 -12.47 -1.19 -5.87
N LEU A 49 -13.36 -1.25 -4.88
CA LEU A 49 -14.46 -2.21 -4.75
C LEU A 49 -15.79 -1.46 -4.82
N HIS A 50 -16.73 -1.99 -5.60
CA HIS A 50 -18.01 -1.33 -5.88
C HIS A 50 -19.21 -2.05 -5.24
N VAL A 51 -20.21 -1.29 -4.80
CA VAL A 51 -21.37 -1.86 -4.10
C VAL A 51 -22.49 -2.20 -5.09
N ILE A 52 -22.92 -3.46 -5.08
CA ILE A 52 -24.17 -3.91 -5.69
C ILE A 52 -25.23 -3.94 -4.59
N ALA A 53 -26.19 -3.03 -4.64
CA ALA A 53 -27.18 -2.87 -3.58
C ALA A 53 -28.39 -3.78 -3.83
N GLU A 54 -28.71 -4.63 -2.86
CA GLU A 54 -29.77 -5.63 -2.98
C GLU A 54 -31.09 -5.15 -2.37
N ILE A 55 -32.16 -5.32 -3.13
CA ILE A 55 -33.55 -5.15 -2.70
C ILE A 55 -34.08 -6.53 -2.31
N LYS A 56 -34.39 -6.70 -1.03
CA LYS A 56 -34.82 -7.97 -0.45
C LYS A 56 -35.84 -7.75 0.65
N ARG A 57 -37.05 -8.28 0.47
CA ARG A 57 -38.13 -8.21 1.48
C ARG A 57 -38.02 -9.31 2.54
N ALA A 58 -37.55 -10.50 2.16
CA ALA A 58 -37.35 -11.61 3.09
C ALA A 58 -36.12 -12.45 2.73
N SER A 59 -35.67 -13.31 3.65
CA SER A 59 -34.69 -14.36 3.36
C SER A 59 -35.00 -15.65 4.13
N PRO A 60 -34.52 -16.82 3.66
CA PRO A 60 -34.67 -18.09 4.37
C PRO A 60 -34.14 -18.08 5.82
N SER A 61 -33.13 -17.27 6.12
CA SER A 61 -32.46 -17.24 7.42
C SER A 61 -32.93 -16.12 8.35
N ALA A 62 -33.29 -14.96 7.82
CA ALA A 62 -33.71 -13.80 8.62
C ALA A 62 -35.24 -13.61 8.63
N GLY A 63 -36.00 -14.42 7.89
CA GLY A 63 -37.43 -14.24 7.72
C GLY A 63 -37.72 -12.91 7.01
N ARG A 64 -38.70 -12.16 7.50
CA ARG A 64 -39.09 -10.85 6.94
C ARG A 64 -38.10 -9.77 7.37
N ILE A 65 -37.54 -9.06 6.40
CA ILE A 65 -36.52 -8.00 6.58
C ILE A 65 -37.10 -6.62 6.27
N ALA A 66 -38.02 -6.53 5.30
CA ALA A 66 -38.77 -5.32 4.97
C ALA A 66 -40.29 -5.61 4.94
N PRO A 67 -41.15 -4.59 5.07
CA PRO A 67 -42.59 -4.71 4.83
C PRO A 67 -42.90 -5.26 3.43
N LEU A 68 -44.09 -5.87 3.25
CA LEU A 68 -44.49 -6.40 1.94
C LEU A 68 -44.82 -5.27 0.95
N ASP A 69 -45.30 -4.15 1.46
CA ASP A 69 -45.59 -2.89 0.77
C ASP A 69 -44.37 -1.95 0.70
N ASP A 70 -43.15 -2.49 0.90
CA ASP A 70 -41.92 -1.72 0.75
C ASP A 70 -41.83 -1.09 -0.65
N ASP A 71 -41.61 0.23 -0.70
CA ASP A 71 -41.42 0.97 -1.95
C ASP A 71 -40.02 0.67 -2.52
N ILE A 72 -39.94 -0.45 -3.23
CA ILE A 72 -38.71 -0.92 -3.87
C ILE A 72 -38.16 0.07 -4.90
N VAL A 73 -39.01 0.91 -5.52
CA VAL A 73 -38.60 1.89 -6.52
C VAL A 73 -37.92 3.07 -5.81
N ALA A 74 -38.53 3.59 -4.75
CA ALA A 74 -37.89 4.62 -3.92
C ALA A 74 -36.57 4.11 -3.33
N ARG A 75 -36.53 2.85 -2.88
CA ARG A 75 -35.30 2.22 -2.37
C ARG A 75 -34.22 2.09 -3.45
N ALA A 76 -34.57 1.64 -4.65
CA ALA A 76 -33.63 1.55 -5.78
C ALA A 76 -33.02 2.92 -6.13
N ARG A 77 -33.85 3.96 -6.17
CA ARG A 77 -33.39 5.35 -6.39
C ARG A 77 -32.50 5.84 -5.25
N ALA A 78 -32.80 5.49 -4.01
CA ALA A 78 -31.96 5.82 -2.87
C ALA A 78 -30.59 5.15 -2.95
N TYR A 79 -30.53 3.87 -3.36
CA TYR A 79 -29.28 3.16 -3.59
C TYR A 79 -28.48 3.76 -4.75
N GLU A 80 -29.12 4.13 -5.84
CA GLU A 80 -28.48 4.84 -6.97
C GLU A 80 -27.91 6.20 -6.53
N ALA A 81 -28.69 7.00 -5.78
CA ALA A 81 -28.25 8.28 -5.21
C ALA A 81 -27.13 8.11 -4.15
N GLY A 82 -27.06 6.93 -3.53
CA GLY A 82 -25.97 6.53 -2.64
C GLY A 82 -24.68 6.15 -3.36
N GLY A 83 -24.74 5.92 -4.67
CA GLY A 83 -23.60 5.58 -5.53
C GLY A 83 -23.39 4.07 -5.73
N ALA A 84 -24.43 3.24 -5.57
CA ALA A 84 -24.35 1.83 -5.97
C ALA A 84 -24.00 1.70 -7.47
N VAL A 85 -23.30 0.64 -7.85
CA VAL A 85 -22.91 0.40 -9.25
C VAL A 85 -23.94 -0.43 -10.02
N ALA A 86 -24.75 -1.20 -9.30
CA ALA A 86 -25.86 -2.00 -9.80
C ALA A 86 -26.89 -2.23 -8.70
N ILE A 87 -28.11 -2.59 -9.10
CA ILE A 87 -29.19 -2.98 -8.19
C ILE A 87 -29.47 -4.47 -8.36
N SER A 88 -29.39 -5.24 -7.27
CA SER A 88 -29.81 -6.64 -7.23
C SER A 88 -31.27 -6.72 -6.79
N VAL A 89 -32.11 -7.41 -7.56
CA VAL A 89 -33.54 -7.57 -7.28
C VAL A 89 -33.84 -9.05 -7.15
N LEU A 90 -34.37 -9.45 -5.99
CA LEU A 90 -34.84 -10.82 -5.77
C LEU A 90 -36.12 -11.06 -6.60
N CYS A 91 -36.15 -12.15 -7.37
CA CYS A 91 -37.31 -12.51 -8.19
C CYS A 91 -38.10 -13.71 -7.64
N GLU A 92 -37.57 -14.42 -6.65
CA GLU A 92 -38.19 -15.64 -6.12
C GLU A 92 -39.33 -15.29 -5.12
N PRO A 93 -40.56 -15.79 -5.35
CA PRO A 93 -41.74 -15.30 -4.64
C PRO A 93 -41.96 -15.91 -3.25
N HIS A 94 -41.53 -17.15 -2.98
CA HIS A 94 -41.96 -17.87 -1.77
C HIS A 94 -41.07 -17.66 -0.56
N ARG A 95 -39.75 -17.56 -0.76
CA ARG A 95 -38.75 -17.43 0.32
C ARG A 95 -38.21 -16.01 0.44
N PHE A 96 -38.16 -15.27 -0.66
CA PHE A 96 -37.63 -13.91 -0.68
C PHE A 96 -38.71 -12.82 -0.84
N ASN A 97 -39.96 -13.21 -1.12
CA ASN A 97 -41.08 -12.32 -1.45
C ASN A 97 -40.70 -11.33 -2.56
N GLY A 98 -40.01 -11.82 -3.60
CA GLY A 98 -39.63 -11.06 -4.80
C GLY A 98 -40.50 -11.40 -6.00
N SER A 99 -40.29 -10.70 -7.12
CA SER A 99 -40.99 -10.99 -8.37
C SER A 99 -40.26 -10.45 -9.60
N VAL A 100 -40.60 -10.97 -10.78
CA VAL A 100 -40.12 -10.42 -12.07
C VAL A 100 -40.72 -9.03 -12.36
N ASP A 101 -41.87 -8.71 -11.78
CA ASP A 101 -42.46 -7.36 -11.88
C ASP A 101 -41.68 -6.33 -11.07
N ASP A 102 -41.15 -6.72 -9.90
CA ASP A 102 -40.23 -5.87 -9.14
C ASP A 102 -38.99 -5.52 -9.97
N LEU A 103 -38.44 -6.51 -10.69
CA LEU A 103 -37.31 -6.31 -11.61
C LEU A 103 -37.64 -5.29 -12.71
N ARG A 104 -38.82 -5.41 -13.35
CA ARG A 104 -39.29 -4.47 -14.38
C ARG A 104 -39.44 -3.05 -13.81
N ALA A 105 -40.06 -2.92 -12.65
CA ALA A 105 -40.30 -1.64 -11.99
C ALA A 105 -38.98 -0.94 -11.63
N VAL A 106 -38.02 -1.68 -11.06
CA VAL A 106 -36.70 -1.15 -10.73
C VAL A 106 -35.94 -0.75 -12.00
N ARG A 107 -35.93 -1.62 -13.03
CA ARG A 107 -35.27 -1.34 -14.31
C ARG A 107 -35.77 -0.05 -14.97
N ALA A 108 -37.07 0.22 -14.91
CA ALA A 108 -37.66 1.44 -15.44
C ALA A 108 -37.30 2.69 -14.61
N ALA A 109 -36.98 2.53 -13.33
CA ALA A 109 -36.81 3.63 -12.39
C ALA A 109 -35.36 4.13 -12.20
N VAL A 110 -34.36 3.31 -12.53
CA VAL A 110 -32.92 3.63 -12.35
C VAL A 110 -32.16 3.57 -13.67
N ALA A 111 -31.01 4.25 -13.75
CA ALA A 111 -30.08 4.20 -14.87
C ALA A 111 -29.00 3.11 -14.70
N LEU A 112 -28.87 2.52 -13.51
CA LEU A 112 -27.91 1.46 -13.21
C LEU A 112 -28.27 0.10 -13.84
N PRO A 113 -27.29 -0.78 -14.12
CA PRO A 113 -27.55 -2.18 -14.41
C PRO A 113 -28.35 -2.87 -13.29
N VAL A 114 -29.26 -3.76 -13.66
CA VAL A 114 -30.11 -4.51 -12.73
C VAL A 114 -29.83 -6.01 -12.84
N LEU A 115 -29.51 -6.62 -11.70
CA LEU A 115 -29.31 -8.05 -11.52
C LEU A 115 -30.63 -8.73 -11.15
N ALA A 116 -31.06 -9.68 -11.97
CA ALA A 116 -32.10 -10.64 -11.63
C ALA A 116 -31.54 -11.73 -10.71
N LYS A 117 -31.80 -11.61 -9.41
CA LYS A 117 -31.41 -12.61 -8.40
C LYS A 117 -32.53 -13.64 -8.26
N ASP A 118 -32.53 -14.63 -9.15
CA ASP A 118 -33.48 -15.76 -9.17
C ASP A 118 -32.73 -17.11 -9.10
N PHE A 119 -33.46 -18.18 -8.79
CA PHE A 119 -32.99 -19.55 -8.90
C PHE A 119 -33.24 -20.02 -10.34
N VAL A 120 -32.28 -19.78 -11.25
CA VAL A 120 -32.36 -20.25 -12.63
C VAL A 120 -32.22 -21.77 -12.65
N VAL A 121 -33.36 -22.46 -12.82
CA VAL A 121 -33.47 -23.92 -12.87
C VAL A 121 -33.72 -24.41 -14.30
N GLU A 122 -34.42 -23.63 -15.11
CA GLU A 122 -34.72 -23.91 -16.51
C GLU A 122 -34.20 -22.82 -17.44
N ALA A 123 -33.73 -23.22 -18.62
CA ALA A 123 -33.12 -22.31 -19.59
C ALA A 123 -34.10 -21.24 -20.12
N ILE A 124 -35.40 -21.52 -20.05
CA ILE A 124 -36.44 -20.58 -20.48
C ILE A 124 -36.45 -19.29 -19.65
N GLN A 125 -35.99 -19.35 -18.40
CA GLN A 125 -35.90 -18.19 -17.53
C GLN A 125 -34.98 -17.11 -18.11
N LEU A 126 -33.92 -17.48 -18.84
CA LEU A 126 -32.95 -16.49 -19.36
C LEU A 126 -33.59 -15.47 -20.31
N PRO A 127 -34.28 -15.86 -21.39
CA PRO A 127 -34.99 -14.90 -22.23
C PRO A 127 -36.18 -14.23 -21.51
N MET A 128 -36.85 -14.90 -20.56
CA MET A 128 -37.89 -14.24 -19.74
C MET A 128 -37.33 -13.08 -18.92
N LEU A 129 -36.21 -13.30 -18.22
CA LEU A 129 -35.52 -12.28 -17.43
C LEU A 129 -34.95 -11.18 -18.31
N ARG A 130 -34.41 -11.54 -19.48
CA ARG A 130 -33.96 -10.56 -20.49
C ARG A 130 -35.10 -9.67 -20.98
N ALA A 131 -36.26 -10.26 -21.28
CA ALA A 131 -37.47 -9.53 -21.68
C ALA A 131 -38.00 -8.63 -20.55
N ALA A 132 -37.84 -9.04 -19.30
CA ALA A 132 -38.15 -8.23 -18.12
C ALA A 132 -37.13 -7.09 -17.86
N GLY A 133 -36.05 -7.02 -18.65
CA GLY A 133 -35.06 -5.95 -18.58
C GLY A 133 -33.88 -6.22 -17.65
N ALA A 134 -33.63 -7.49 -17.30
CA ALA A 134 -32.38 -7.87 -16.64
C ALA A 134 -31.17 -7.50 -17.51
N ASP A 135 -30.13 -6.98 -16.86
CA ASP A 135 -28.81 -6.78 -17.47
C ASP A 135 -27.83 -7.88 -17.02
N ILE A 136 -28.03 -8.36 -15.79
CA ILE A 136 -27.21 -9.38 -15.13
C ILE A 136 -28.14 -10.50 -14.66
N VAL A 137 -27.69 -11.74 -14.70
CA VAL A 137 -28.44 -12.90 -14.22
C VAL A 137 -27.60 -13.74 -13.26
N LEU A 138 -28.20 -14.17 -12.15
CA LEU A 138 -27.56 -15.08 -11.21
C LEU A 138 -27.61 -16.52 -11.73
N LEU A 139 -26.47 -17.21 -11.76
CA LEU A 139 -26.37 -18.64 -12.01
C LEU A 139 -25.68 -19.32 -10.83
N LEU A 140 -26.41 -20.18 -10.12
CA LEU A 140 -25.89 -20.92 -8.97
C LEU A 140 -25.13 -22.16 -9.42
N ALA A 141 -23.83 -22.25 -9.18
CA ALA A 141 -23.03 -23.42 -9.57
C ALA A 141 -23.48 -24.71 -8.87
N VAL A 142 -24.04 -24.60 -7.65
CA VAL A 142 -24.58 -25.73 -6.87
C VAL A 142 -25.78 -26.40 -7.56
N LEU A 143 -26.54 -25.68 -8.40
CA LEU A 143 -27.74 -26.21 -9.07
C LEU A 143 -27.44 -26.98 -10.36
N HIS A 144 -26.28 -26.74 -10.97
CA HIS A 144 -26.00 -27.17 -12.34
C HIS A 144 -24.74 -28.03 -12.42
N PRO A 145 -24.82 -29.21 -13.06
CA PRO A 145 -23.62 -29.93 -13.50
C PRO A 145 -22.78 -29.04 -14.43
N ALA A 146 -21.45 -29.25 -14.45
CA ALA A 146 -20.50 -28.39 -15.17
C ALA A 146 -20.89 -28.09 -16.64
N LYS A 147 -21.30 -29.12 -17.40
CA LYS A 147 -21.72 -28.95 -18.81
C LYS A 147 -22.97 -28.08 -18.95
N ARG A 148 -23.95 -28.23 -18.05
CA ARG A 148 -25.18 -27.44 -18.07
C ARG A 148 -24.89 -26.00 -17.66
N LEU A 149 -24.03 -25.79 -16.65
CA LEU A 149 -23.61 -24.46 -16.22
C LEU A 149 -22.91 -23.70 -17.36
N ALA A 150 -21.95 -24.33 -18.04
CA ALA A 150 -21.26 -23.74 -19.18
C ALA A 150 -22.24 -23.35 -20.30
N TRP A 151 -23.17 -24.25 -20.65
CA TRP A 151 -24.19 -23.96 -21.65
C TRP A 151 -25.13 -22.81 -21.25
N LEU A 152 -25.54 -22.73 -19.98
CA LEU A 152 -26.36 -21.62 -19.48
C LEU A 152 -25.61 -20.29 -19.50
N VAL A 153 -24.31 -20.29 -19.18
CA VAL A 153 -23.44 -19.11 -19.27
C VAL A 153 -23.37 -18.64 -20.73
N ASP A 154 -23.08 -19.55 -21.67
CA ASP A 154 -23.00 -19.20 -23.10
C ASP A 154 -24.35 -18.71 -23.65
N LEU A 155 -25.45 -19.32 -23.22
CA LEU A 155 -26.81 -18.87 -23.58
C LEU A 155 -27.14 -17.48 -23.02
N ALA A 156 -26.76 -17.20 -21.77
CA ALA A 156 -26.94 -15.87 -21.18
C ALA A 156 -26.16 -14.81 -21.96
N LEU A 157 -24.88 -15.08 -22.27
CA LEU A 157 -24.03 -14.18 -23.06
C LEU A 157 -24.59 -13.97 -24.47
N ALA A 158 -25.11 -15.01 -25.13
CA ALA A 158 -25.75 -14.89 -26.44
C ALA A 158 -27.02 -14.02 -26.42
N LEU A 159 -27.70 -13.90 -25.28
CA LEU A 159 -28.85 -13.00 -25.06
C LEU A 159 -28.43 -11.58 -24.61
N GLY A 160 -27.13 -11.34 -24.45
CA GLY A 160 -26.55 -10.10 -23.95
C GLY A 160 -26.61 -9.94 -22.42
N LEU A 161 -27.07 -10.95 -21.68
CA LEU A 161 -27.05 -10.95 -20.22
C LEU A 161 -25.63 -11.20 -19.70
N GLU A 162 -25.22 -10.47 -18.66
CA GLU A 162 -24.00 -10.80 -17.92
C GLU A 162 -24.29 -11.88 -16.86
N PRO A 163 -23.70 -13.09 -16.96
CA PRO A 163 -23.87 -14.10 -15.92
C PRO A 163 -22.97 -13.81 -14.71
N LEU A 164 -23.56 -13.68 -13.53
CA LEU A 164 -22.87 -13.78 -12.24
C LEU A 164 -22.96 -15.24 -11.76
N VAL A 165 -21.83 -15.96 -11.78
CA VAL A 165 -21.79 -17.35 -11.34
C VAL A 165 -21.42 -17.41 -9.85
N GLU A 166 -22.39 -17.76 -9.02
CA GLU A 166 -22.24 -17.84 -7.55
C GLU A 166 -21.74 -19.22 -7.12
N VAL A 167 -20.76 -19.24 -6.21
CA VAL A 167 -20.06 -20.44 -5.71
C VAL A 167 -19.82 -20.38 -4.19
N HIS A 168 -19.79 -21.54 -3.54
CA HIS A 168 -19.56 -21.71 -2.10
C HIS A 168 -18.52 -22.80 -1.75
N ASP A 169 -17.89 -23.47 -2.72
CA ASP A 169 -16.81 -24.41 -2.42
C ASP A 169 -15.77 -24.52 -3.56
N PRO A 170 -14.60 -25.14 -3.33
CA PRO A 170 -13.56 -25.27 -4.35
C PRO A 170 -14.02 -25.97 -5.64
N ARG A 171 -14.92 -26.95 -5.57
CA ARG A 171 -15.42 -27.68 -6.75
C ARG A 171 -16.34 -26.78 -7.56
N GLU A 172 -17.14 -25.96 -6.90
CA GLU A 172 -17.96 -24.94 -7.55
C GLU A 172 -17.12 -23.87 -8.24
N ILE A 173 -16.02 -23.42 -7.61
CA ILE A 173 -15.05 -22.50 -8.23
C ILE A 173 -14.48 -23.12 -9.51
N GLU A 174 -13.98 -24.36 -9.46
CA GLU A 174 -13.47 -25.05 -10.65
C GLU A 174 -14.51 -25.12 -11.79
N ARG A 175 -15.76 -25.44 -11.46
CA ARG A 175 -16.86 -25.46 -12.44
C ARG A 175 -17.11 -24.09 -13.04
N ALA A 176 -17.11 -23.03 -12.23
CA ALA A 176 -17.34 -21.66 -12.70
C ALA A 176 -16.19 -21.17 -13.59
N LEU A 177 -14.93 -21.47 -13.24
CA LEU A 177 -13.75 -21.09 -14.01
C LEU A 177 -13.67 -21.79 -15.38
N ALA A 178 -14.27 -22.99 -15.50
CA ALA A 178 -14.40 -23.71 -16.76
C ALA A 178 -15.44 -23.09 -17.73
N THR A 179 -16.16 -22.05 -17.32
CA THR A 179 -17.10 -21.30 -18.16
C THR A 179 -16.52 -19.98 -18.66
N ASN A 180 -17.20 -19.35 -19.62
CA ASN A 180 -16.90 -18.01 -20.11
C ASN A 180 -17.38 -16.87 -19.17
N ALA A 181 -17.89 -17.19 -17.98
CA ALA A 181 -18.39 -16.20 -17.04
C ALA A 181 -17.26 -15.28 -16.56
N ARG A 182 -17.49 -13.97 -16.64
CA ARG A 182 -16.53 -12.95 -16.20
C ARG A 182 -16.71 -12.57 -14.74
N LEU A 183 -17.94 -12.67 -14.24
CA LEU A 183 -18.32 -12.36 -12.86
C LEU A 183 -18.45 -13.64 -12.04
N ILE A 184 -17.66 -13.75 -10.99
CA ILE A 184 -17.69 -14.87 -10.03
C ILE A 184 -18.12 -14.32 -8.66
N GLY A 185 -19.20 -14.87 -8.12
CA GLY A 185 -19.73 -14.54 -6.81
C GLY A 185 -19.26 -15.52 -5.75
N LEU A 186 -18.46 -15.06 -4.79
CA LEU A 186 -18.07 -15.87 -3.63
C LEU A 186 -19.05 -15.60 -2.50
N ASN A 187 -19.96 -16.54 -2.27
CA ASN A 187 -20.99 -16.39 -1.26
C ASN A 187 -20.51 -16.93 0.08
N ASN A 188 -20.49 -16.10 1.11
CA ASN A 188 -20.16 -16.52 2.49
C ASN A 188 -21.24 -17.40 3.13
N ARG A 189 -22.42 -17.49 2.51
CA ARG A 189 -23.52 -18.33 2.97
C ARG A 189 -23.60 -19.62 2.15
N ASP A 190 -23.59 -20.76 2.81
CA ASP A 190 -23.91 -22.03 2.16
C ASP A 190 -25.42 -22.08 1.92
N LEU A 191 -25.86 -22.20 0.67
CA LEU A 191 -27.30 -22.31 0.36
C LEU A 191 -27.89 -23.69 0.68
N ARG A 192 -27.05 -24.70 0.98
CA ARG A 192 -27.47 -26.06 1.30
C ARG A 192 -28.06 -26.16 2.70
N ASP A 193 -27.49 -25.44 3.66
CA ASP A 193 -27.89 -25.42 5.10
C ASP A 193 -28.11 -24.02 5.69
N LEU A 194 -27.77 -22.95 4.96
CA LEU A 194 -27.91 -21.53 5.31
C LEU A 194 -26.88 -20.99 6.32
N GLU A 195 -25.88 -21.80 6.72
CA GLU A 195 -24.80 -21.34 7.58
C GLU A 195 -23.96 -20.24 6.91
N VAL A 196 -23.43 -19.32 7.72
CA VAL A 196 -22.63 -18.19 7.22
C VAL A 196 -21.25 -18.25 7.83
N ASP A 197 -20.26 -18.43 6.97
CA ASP A 197 -18.86 -18.24 7.28
C ASP A 197 -18.37 -16.94 6.59
N VAL A 198 -18.28 -15.87 7.37
CA VAL A 198 -17.87 -14.54 6.87
C VAL A 198 -16.44 -14.48 6.34
N GLU A 199 -15.61 -15.48 6.65
CA GLU A 199 -14.24 -15.58 6.18
C GLU A 199 -14.11 -16.49 4.94
N PHE A 200 -15.16 -17.21 4.53
CA PHE A 200 -15.11 -18.12 3.39
C PHE A 200 -14.61 -17.42 2.11
N ALA A 201 -15.26 -16.32 1.72
CA ALA A 201 -14.89 -15.58 0.51
C ALA A 201 -13.46 -15.07 0.61
N ALA A 202 -13.05 -14.57 1.77
CA ALA A 202 -11.68 -14.12 2.00
C ALA A 202 -10.65 -15.23 1.79
N ARG A 203 -10.91 -16.44 2.31
CA ARG A 203 -10.02 -17.60 2.11
C ARG A 203 -9.98 -18.07 0.65
N MET A 204 -11.11 -18.02 -0.05
CA MET A 204 -11.22 -18.51 -1.43
C MET A 204 -10.84 -17.50 -2.51
N ARG A 205 -10.66 -16.21 -2.16
CA ARG A 205 -10.35 -15.16 -3.15
C ARG A 205 -9.14 -15.48 -4.02
N ALA A 206 -8.09 -16.08 -3.44
CA ALA A 206 -6.88 -16.45 -4.15
C ALA A 206 -7.08 -17.60 -5.16
N SER A 207 -8.16 -18.38 -5.05
CA SER A 207 -8.50 -19.47 -5.98
C SER A 207 -9.15 -18.96 -7.27
N VAL A 208 -9.58 -17.70 -7.32
CA VAL A 208 -10.12 -17.06 -8.52
C VAL A 208 -9.05 -16.17 -9.16
N PRO A 209 -8.69 -16.39 -10.44
CA PRO A 209 -7.67 -15.61 -11.12
C PRO A 209 -8.09 -14.15 -11.33
N ASP A 210 -7.11 -13.25 -11.36
CA ASP A 210 -7.31 -11.80 -11.43
C ASP A 210 -7.81 -11.28 -12.79
N ASP A 211 -8.01 -12.17 -13.77
CA ASP A 211 -8.68 -11.89 -15.05
C ASP A 211 -10.21 -12.03 -14.98
N ARG A 212 -10.75 -12.47 -13.84
CA ARG A 212 -12.18 -12.42 -13.51
C ARG A 212 -12.49 -11.23 -12.61
N LEU A 213 -13.76 -10.85 -12.60
CA LEU A 213 -14.34 -9.90 -11.65
C LEU A 213 -14.95 -10.69 -10.50
N VAL A 214 -14.51 -10.42 -9.27
CA VAL A 214 -14.91 -11.20 -8.09
C VAL A 214 -15.82 -10.37 -7.19
N ILE A 215 -17.01 -10.90 -6.90
CA ILE A 215 -18.01 -10.27 -6.04
C ILE A 215 -18.07 -11.03 -4.71
N ALA A 216 -17.93 -10.33 -3.59
CA ALA A 216 -18.19 -10.90 -2.27
C ALA A 216 -19.69 -10.82 -1.97
N GLU A 217 -20.30 -11.91 -1.52
CA GLU A 217 -21.72 -11.98 -1.22
C GLU A 217 -21.97 -12.48 0.20
N SER A 218 -23.02 -11.94 0.84
CA SER A 218 -23.39 -12.22 2.24
C SER A 218 -22.35 -11.78 3.28
N GLY A 219 -22.81 -11.49 4.50
CA GLY A 219 -21.92 -11.18 5.64
C GLY A 219 -21.47 -9.72 5.76
N ALA A 220 -21.87 -8.84 4.84
CA ALA A 220 -21.57 -7.40 4.89
C ALA A 220 -22.44 -6.66 5.94
N ARG A 221 -22.10 -6.78 7.22
CA ARG A 221 -22.86 -6.17 8.33
C ARG A 221 -22.55 -4.70 8.55
N ASP A 222 -21.29 -4.31 8.36
CA ASP A 222 -20.78 -2.95 8.54
C ASP A 222 -19.75 -2.62 7.44
N THR A 223 -19.24 -1.40 7.44
CA THR A 223 -18.34 -0.91 6.38
C THR A 223 -16.92 -1.46 6.46
N SER A 224 -16.45 -1.95 7.62
CA SER A 224 -15.07 -2.43 7.78
C SER A 224 -14.77 -3.64 6.89
N ILE A 225 -15.75 -4.53 6.72
CA ILE A 225 -15.62 -5.72 5.86
C ILE A 225 -15.39 -5.35 4.39
N ILE A 226 -15.93 -4.21 3.93
CA ILE A 226 -15.70 -3.71 2.57
C ILE A 226 -14.24 -3.31 2.40
N GLY A 227 -13.65 -2.64 3.39
CA GLY A 227 -12.23 -2.30 3.42
C GLY A 227 -11.35 -3.55 3.35
N ARG A 228 -11.71 -4.62 4.08
CA ARG A 228 -11.03 -5.93 4.06
C ARG A 228 -11.14 -6.61 2.70
N TRP A 229 -12.32 -6.72 2.11
CA TRP A 229 -12.51 -7.32 0.79
C TRP A 229 -11.82 -6.52 -0.33
N ARG A 230 -11.85 -5.19 -0.26
CA ARG A 230 -11.08 -4.33 -1.18
C ARG A 230 -9.59 -4.66 -1.12
N ALA A 231 -9.03 -4.77 0.08
CA ALA A 231 -7.60 -5.09 0.28
C ALA A 231 -7.22 -6.49 -0.28
N LEU A 232 -8.15 -7.45 -0.23
CA LEU A 232 -8.00 -8.78 -0.84
C LEU A 232 -8.19 -8.79 -2.36
N GLY A 233 -8.58 -7.66 -2.97
CA GLY A 233 -8.73 -7.52 -4.41
C GLY A 233 -10.09 -7.98 -4.95
N PHE A 234 -11.15 -7.94 -4.13
CA PHE A 234 -12.52 -8.04 -4.64
C PHE A 234 -12.90 -6.80 -5.46
N ASP A 235 -13.74 -7.01 -6.48
CA ASP A 235 -14.18 -5.96 -7.40
C ASP A 235 -15.53 -5.38 -7.03
N GLY A 236 -16.37 -6.17 -6.37
CA GLY A 236 -17.61 -5.69 -5.81
C GLY A 236 -18.05 -6.45 -4.58
N ALA A 237 -19.04 -5.90 -3.90
CA ALA A 237 -19.73 -6.54 -2.80
C ALA A 237 -21.23 -6.40 -3.00
N LEU A 238 -21.96 -7.52 -2.88
CA LEU A 238 -23.41 -7.53 -2.87
C LEU A 238 -23.89 -7.32 -1.43
N VAL A 239 -24.51 -6.17 -1.18
CA VAL A 239 -24.95 -5.75 0.16
C VAL A 239 -26.47 -5.64 0.18
N GLY A 240 -27.12 -6.47 0.99
CA GLY A 240 -28.58 -6.49 1.14
C GLY A 240 -29.04 -6.09 2.53
N GLU A 241 -28.93 -7.01 3.49
CA GLU A 241 -29.58 -6.87 4.80
C GLU A 241 -29.22 -5.59 5.55
N ALA A 242 -27.94 -5.19 5.57
CA ALA A 242 -27.50 -3.96 6.22
C ALA A 242 -28.11 -2.69 5.61
N LEU A 243 -28.30 -2.66 4.28
CA LEU A 243 -28.91 -1.53 3.58
C LEU A 243 -30.42 -1.52 3.75
N VAL A 244 -31.08 -2.68 3.70
CA VAL A 244 -32.52 -2.78 3.86
C VAL A 244 -32.96 -2.33 5.25
N ARG A 245 -32.21 -2.70 6.28
CA ARG A 245 -32.48 -2.33 7.69
C ARG A 245 -32.10 -0.88 8.03
N ALA A 246 -31.38 -0.18 7.16
CA ALA A 246 -30.94 1.18 7.45
C ALA A 246 -32.11 2.17 7.42
N GLY A 247 -32.19 3.04 8.44
CA GLY A 247 -33.20 4.11 8.48
C GLY A 247 -33.04 5.14 7.35
N ASN A 248 -31.83 5.31 6.81
CA ASN A 248 -31.57 6.14 5.63
C ASN A 248 -30.76 5.32 4.60
N PRO A 249 -31.43 4.70 3.61
CA PRO A 249 -30.79 3.88 2.60
C PRO A 249 -29.71 4.63 1.79
N THR A 250 -29.96 5.89 1.44
CA THR A 250 -28.99 6.71 0.67
C THR A 250 -27.69 6.90 1.44
N ALA A 251 -27.78 7.30 2.70
CA ALA A 251 -26.62 7.54 3.56
C ALA A 251 -25.86 6.23 3.84
N ALA A 252 -26.58 5.14 4.10
CA ALA A 252 -25.97 3.83 4.31
C ALA A 252 -25.21 3.35 3.07
N THR A 253 -25.85 3.37 1.89
CA THR A 253 -25.18 3.00 0.63
C THR A 253 -23.95 3.85 0.38
N ARG A 254 -24.02 5.17 0.63
CA ARG A 254 -22.86 6.07 0.49
C ARG A 254 -21.70 5.68 1.41
N ALA A 255 -21.98 5.25 2.63
CA ALA A 255 -20.95 4.79 3.57
C ALA A 255 -20.28 3.50 3.08
N PHE A 256 -21.05 2.50 2.63
CA PHE A 256 -20.51 1.27 2.04
C PHE A 256 -19.68 1.55 0.77
N VAL A 257 -20.16 2.45 -0.10
CA VAL A 257 -19.42 2.86 -1.31
C VAL A 257 -18.12 3.57 -0.94
N ALA A 258 -18.13 4.46 0.06
CA ALA A 258 -16.94 5.16 0.53
C ALA A 258 -15.87 4.19 1.05
N ALA A 259 -16.27 3.15 1.79
CA ALA A 259 -15.36 2.13 2.30
C ALA A 259 -14.70 1.26 1.19
N GLY A 260 -15.34 1.16 0.02
CA GLY A 260 -14.80 0.45 -1.14
C GLY A 260 -13.82 1.25 -2.00
N ARG A 261 -13.74 2.58 -1.82
CA ARG A 261 -12.85 3.45 -2.60
C ARG A 261 -11.38 3.13 -2.34
N VAL A 262 -10.54 3.38 -3.34
CA VAL A 262 -9.09 3.41 -3.12
C VAL A 262 -8.79 4.57 -2.18
N PRO A 263 -8.16 4.33 -1.01
CA PRO A 263 -7.84 5.37 -0.05
C PRO A 263 -6.95 6.45 -0.67
N GLU A 264 -7.25 7.72 -0.39
CA GLU A 264 -6.34 8.81 -0.70
C GLU A 264 -5.14 8.76 0.23
N ASP A 265 -4.05 8.22 -0.29
CA ASP A 265 -2.84 7.96 0.46
C ASP A 265 -1.64 8.44 -0.37
N PRO A 266 -0.99 9.57 0.00
CA PRO A 266 0.16 10.11 -0.71
C PRO A 266 1.31 9.10 -0.86
N ALA A 267 1.55 8.29 0.18
CA ALA A 267 2.61 7.28 0.16
C ALA A 267 2.30 6.14 -0.82
N ASN A 268 1.04 5.70 -0.92
CA ASN A 268 0.66 4.71 -1.95
C ASN A 268 0.69 5.32 -3.35
N ALA A 269 0.19 6.56 -3.50
CA ALA A 269 0.16 7.26 -4.78
C ALA A 269 1.57 7.43 -5.37
N ALA A 270 2.57 7.76 -4.56
CA ALA A 270 3.96 7.89 -5.00
C ALA A 270 4.61 6.56 -5.44
N ARG A 271 4.04 5.42 -5.01
CA ARG A 271 4.54 4.06 -5.31
C ARG A 271 3.79 3.40 -6.47
N ARG A 272 2.77 4.09 -7.00
CA ARG A 272 1.90 3.58 -8.06
C ARG A 272 2.70 3.34 -9.34
N PRO A 273 2.65 2.14 -9.93
CA PRO A 273 3.34 1.85 -11.18
C PRO A 273 2.68 2.64 -12.32
N MET A 274 3.51 3.14 -13.23
CA MET A 274 3.06 3.63 -14.54
C MET A 274 2.47 2.46 -15.34
N VAL A 275 1.36 2.66 -16.03
CA VAL A 275 0.75 1.65 -16.91
C VAL A 275 0.80 2.14 -18.35
N LYS A 276 1.47 1.39 -19.22
CA LYS A 276 1.49 1.61 -20.67
C LYS A 276 0.69 0.52 -21.39
N ILE A 277 -0.16 0.95 -22.33
CA ILE A 277 -0.86 0.06 -23.26
C ILE A 277 -0.21 0.21 -24.64
N CYS A 278 0.44 -0.84 -25.12
CA CYS A 278 1.32 -0.82 -26.28
C CYS A 278 0.67 -1.48 -27.51
N GLY A 279 1.00 -0.95 -28.69
CA GLY A 279 0.51 -1.44 -29.96
C GLY A 279 -1.01 -1.31 -30.08
N VAL A 280 -1.53 -0.13 -29.75
CA VAL A 280 -2.93 0.25 -30.00
C VAL A 280 -3.08 0.54 -31.49
N THR A 281 -4.13 0.00 -32.10
CA THR A 281 -4.29 -0.08 -33.56
C THR A 281 -5.56 0.58 -34.08
N ASP A 282 -6.47 0.97 -33.18
CA ASP A 282 -7.77 1.53 -33.50
C ASP A 282 -8.27 2.52 -32.43
N ALA A 283 -9.36 3.22 -32.74
CA ALA A 283 -9.97 4.21 -31.85
C ALA A 283 -10.53 3.59 -30.56
N SER A 284 -11.10 2.38 -30.66
CA SER A 284 -11.64 1.65 -29.50
C SER A 284 -10.56 1.39 -28.45
N GLY A 285 -9.37 0.94 -28.88
CA GLY A 285 -8.24 0.72 -27.99
C GLY A 285 -7.72 1.99 -27.34
N VAL A 286 -7.71 3.13 -28.05
CA VAL A 286 -7.34 4.44 -27.49
C VAL A 286 -8.33 4.86 -26.39
N LEU A 287 -9.63 4.73 -26.67
CA LEU A 287 -10.69 5.07 -25.71
C LEU A 287 -10.65 4.15 -24.49
N ALA A 288 -10.44 2.84 -24.68
CA ALA A 288 -10.29 1.88 -23.61
C ALA A 288 -9.08 2.19 -22.70
N ALA A 289 -7.92 2.45 -23.29
CA ALA A 289 -6.71 2.81 -22.55
C ALA A 289 -6.90 4.13 -21.78
N THR A 290 -7.51 5.12 -22.41
CA THR A 290 -7.76 6.43 -21.78
C THR A 290 -8.80 6.33 -20.66
N ALA A 291 -9.89 5.59 -20.86
CA ALA A 291 -10.92 5.36 -19.84
C ALA A 291 -10.42 4.54 -18.65
N ALA A 292 -9.55 3.55 -18.88
CA ALA A 292 -8.84 2.83 -17.82
C ALA A 292 -7.81 3.72 -17.08
N GLY A 293 -7.49 4.88 -17.67
CA GLY A 293 -6.53 5.84 -17.17
C GLY A 293 -5.09 5.38 -17.34
N ALA A 294 -4.74 4.69 -18.44
CA ALA A 294 -3.36 4.36 -18.77
C ALA A 294 -2.50 5.63 -18.84
N ASP A 295 -1.26 5.54 -18.38
CA ASP A 295 -0.33 6.67 -18.32
C ASP A 295 0.35 6.91 -19.69
N ALA A 296 0.44 5.88 -20.54
CA ALA A 296 1.01 5.96 -21.87
C ALA A 296 0.31 5.03 -22.88
N ILE A 297 0.22 5.47 -24.14
CA ILE A 297 -0.32 4.72 -25.27
C ILE A 297 0.78 4.57 -26.33
N GLY A 298 1.09 3.33 -26.69
CA GLY A 298 2.09 3.00 -27.69
C GLY A 298 1.50 2.79 -29.08
N LEU A 299 1.93 3.60 -30.05
CA LEU A 299 1.58 3.49 -31.47
C LEU A 299 2.77 2.87 -32.22
N ASN A 300 2.54 1.73 -32.86
CA ASN A 300 3.62 0.94 -33.46
C ASN A 300 3.76 1.25 -34.95
N VAL A 301 4.86 1.91 -35.31
CA VAL A 301 5.21 2.26 -36.70
C VAL A 301 6.37 1.41 -37.22
N VAL A 302 6.66 0.27 -36.58
CA VAL A 302 7.68 -0.68 -37.02
C VAL A 302 7.16 -1.52 -38.19
N PRO A 303 7.79 -1.46 -39.37
CA PRO A 303 7.35 -2.19 -40.55
C PRO A 303 7.33 -3.71 -40.37
N GLY A 304 6.33 -4.37 -40.95
CA GLY A 304 6.18 -5.82 -40.97
C GLY A 304 5.68 -6.43 -39.65
N THR A 305 5.39 -5.62 -38.64
CA THR A 305 4.86 -6.12 -37.36
C THR A 305 3.33 -6.27 -37.43
N PRO A 306 2.72 -7.22 -36.69
CA PRO A 306 1.26 -7.39 -36.70
C PRO A 306 0.44 -6.17 -36.27
N ARG A 307 1.09 -5.18 -35.64
CA ARG A 307 0.48 -3.96 -35.10
C ARG A 307 0.97 -2.71 -35.83
N GLU A 308 1.58 -2.88 -37.00
CA GLU A 308 2.08 -1.78 -37.83
C GLU A 308 0.93 -0.81 -38.18
N LEU A 309 1.22 0.47 -37.97
CA LEU A 309 0.43 1.61 -38.39
C LEU A 309 1.20 2.40 -39.44
N THR A 310 0.47 2.89 -40.43
CA THR A 310 0.93 4.00 -41.26
C THR A 310 1.05 5.28 -40.43
N LEU A 311 1.81 6.26 -40.92
CA LEU A 311 1.98 7.54 -40.22
C LEU A 311 0.65 8.30 -40.07
N ASP A 312 -0.23 8.22 -41.08
CA ASP A 312 -1.55 8.86 -41.04
C ASP A 312 -2.46 8.20 -39.99
N GLU A 313 -2.52 6.87 -39.96
CA GLU A 313 -3.26 6.14 -38.91
C GLU A 313 -2.72 6.48 -37.51
N ALA A 314 -1.40 6.56 -37.35
CA ALA A 314 -0.79 6.95 -36.07
C ALA A 314 -1.14 8.40 -35.70
N ALA A 315 -1.20 9.33 -36.66
CA ALA A 315 -1.60 10.71 -36.43
C ALA A 315 -3.05 10.84 -35.94
N ASP A 316 -3.97 10.09 -36.57
CA ASP A 316 -5.39 10.08 -36.17
C ASP A 316 -5.56 9.55 -34.73
N LEU A 317 -4.89 8.43 -34.41
CA LEU A 317 -4.95 7.84 -33.07
C LEU A 317 -4.26 8.71 -32.00
N ALA A 318 -3.15 9.36 -32.34
CA ALA A 318 -2.49 10.31 -31.44
C ALA A 318 -3.38 11.52 -31.16
N SER A 319 -4.04 12.07 -32.18
CA SER A 319 -5.01 13.15 -32.04
C SER A 319 -6.17 12.74 -31.13
N LEU A 320 -6.73 11.54 -31.34
CA LEU A 320 -7.78 11.00 -30.48
C LEU A 320 -7.32 10.82 -29.04
N ALA A 321 -6.12 10.27 -28.81
CA ALA A 321 -5.57 10.08 -27.46
C ALA A 321 -5.42 11.40 -26.70
N ARG A 322 -5.01 12.47 -27.41
CA ARG A 322 -4.92 13.83 -26.85
C ARG A 322 -6.30 14.44 -26.57
N GLY A 323 -7.28 14.21 -27.45
CA GLY A 323 -8.65 14.73 -27.32
C GLY A 323 -9.51 13.98 -26.29
N ALA A 324 -9.27 12.69 -26.09
CA ALA A 324 -10.06 11.83 -25.20
C ALA A 324 -9.69 11.95 -23.70
N ALA A 325 -8.76 12.85 -23.35
CA ALA A 325 -8.25 12.98 -21.99
C ALA A 325 -9.38 13.24 -20.97
N THR A 326 -9.49 12.36 -19.98
CA THR A 326 -10.47 12.46 -18.89
C THR A 326 -9.77 12.96 -17.62
N GLY A 327 -10.43 13.81 -16.83
CA GLY A 327 -9.90 14.25 -15.53
C GLY A 327 -8.59 15.05 -15.58
N GLY A 328 -8.28 15.71 -16.69
CA GLY A 328 -7.13 16.62 -16.82
C GLY A 328 -5.76 15.96 -17.01
N ARG A 329 -5.67 14.63 -17.10
CA ARG A 329 -4.44 13.90 -17.42
C ARG A 329 -4.52 13.28 -18.81
N ARG A 330 -3.70 13.77 -19.74
CA ARG A 330 -3.54 13.17 -21.06
C ARG A 330 -2.52 12.02 -21.00
N PRO A 331 -2.77 10.87 -21.64
CA PRO A 331 -1.77 9.82 -21.76
C PRO A 331 -0.58 10.31 -22.60
N ILE A 332 0.63 9.82 -22.29
CA ILE A 332 1.83 10.04 -23.11
C ILE A 332 1.65 9.26 -24.42
N VAL A 333 1.75 9.95 -25.56
CA VAL A 333 1.75 9.30 -26.87
C VAL A 333 3.17 8.85 -27.21
N VAL A 334 3.34 7.53 -27.36
CA VAL A 334 4.66 6.90 -27.57
C VAL A 334 4.74 6.34 -28.99
N ALA A 335 5.66 6.85 -29.80
CA ALA A 335 6.01 6.26 -31.08
C ALA A 335 6.95 5.06 -30.87
N ILE A 336 6.57 3.86 -31.29
CA ILE A 336 7.41 2.67 -31.17
C ILE A 336 8.15 2.46 -32.49
N THR A 337 9.47 2.43 -32.41
CA THR A 337 10.38 2.25 -33.53
C THR A 337 11.37 1.12 -33.25
N ALA A 338 11.96 0.56 -34.29
CA ALA A 338 13.07 -0.38 -34.18
C ALA A 338 14.05 -0.14 -35.33
N ASP A 339 15.30 0.18 -34.98
CA ASP A 339 16.41 0.39 -35.92
C ASP A 339 16.08 1.41 -37.03
N ALA A 340 15.27 2.42 -36.68
CA ALA A 340 14.82 3.45 -37.60
C ALA A 340 15.97 4.40 -37.99
N THR A 341 15.98 4.82 -39.25
CA THR A 341 16.92 5.84 -39.73
C THR A 341 16.54 7.23 -39.18
N SER A 342 17.50 8.14 -39.07
CA SER A 342 17.25 9.52 -38.63
C SER A 342 16.19 10.22 -39.50
N GLN A 343 16.15 9.93 -40.81
CA GLN A 343 15.12 10.45 -41.70
C GLN A 343 13.72 9.93 -41.34
N HIS A 344 13.60 8.64 -41.01
CA HIS A 344 12.33 8.05 -40.62
C HIS A 344 11.86 8.59 -39.25
N LEU A 345 12.77 8.76 -38.29
CA LEU A 345 12.47 9.41 -37.00
C LEU A 345 11.94 10.83 -37.20
N ALA A 346 12.58 11.63 -38.07
CA ALA A 346 12.10 12.98 -38.39
C ALA A 346 10.71 12.96 -39.07
N ALA A 347 10.42 11.97 -39.91
CA ALA A 347 9.11 11.81 -40.53
C ALA A 347 8.01 11.47 -39.51
N ILE A 348 8.30 10.60 -38.55
CA ILE A 348 7.39 10.29 -37.43
C ILE A 348 7.11 11.54 -36.60
N GLU A 349 8.16 12.29 -36.25
CA GLU A 349 8.03 13.54 -35.50
C GLU A 349 7.16 14.57 -36.23
N ALA A 350 7.38 14.73 -37.54
CA ALA A 350 6.59 15.63 -38.37
C ALA A 350 5.13 15.19 -38.54
N ALA A 351 4.87 13.88 -38.61
CA ALA A 351 3.54 13.36 -38.87
C ALA A 351 2.58 13.52 -37.69
N PHE A 352 3.03 13.23 -36.46
CA PHE A 352 2.12 13.23 -35.30
C PHE A 352 2.69 13.75 -33.98
N ASP A 353 3.91 14.27 -33.97
CA ASP A 353 4.50 14.95 -32.80
C ASP A 353 4.48 14.09 -31.50
N PRO A 354 5.03 12.86 -31.48
CA PRO A 354 4.99 12.02 -30.29
C PRO A 354 5.63 12.69 -29.07
N ASP A 355 5.09 12.42 -27.89
CA ASP A 355 5.66 12.88 -26.63
C ASP A 355 6.99 12.19 -26.31
N VAL A 356 7.13 10.94 -26.78
CA VAL A 356 8.26 10.04 -26.57
C VAL A 356 8.48 9.13 -27.79
N ILE A 357 9.75 8.88 -28.13
CA ILE A 357 10.16 7.82 -29.05
C ILE A 357 10.68 6.62 -28.25
N GLN A 358 10.08 5.45 -28.42
CA GLN A 358 10.54 4.19 -27.87
C GLN A 358 11.41 3.44 -28.87
N LEU A 359 12.70 3.33 -28.55
CA LEU A 359 13.69 2.59 -29.31
C LEU A 359 13.64 1.11 -28.90
N SER A 360 13.17 0.25 -29.79
CA SER A 360 12.94 -1.18 -29.51
C SER A 360 13.95 -2.09 -30.19
N GLY A 361 14.80 -1.56 -31.07
CA GLY A 361 15.82 -2.33 -31.80
C GLY A 361 17.16 -2.41 -31.08
N ASN A 362 18.22 -2.49 -31.89
CA ASN A 362 19.63 -2.50 -31.48
C ASN A 362 20.26 -1.09 -31.54
N GLU A 363 19.46 -0.03 -31.53
CA GLU A 363 19.94 1.35 -31.61
C GLU A 363 20.94 1.64 -30.49
N THR A 364 22.02 2.35 -30.81
CA THR A 364 23.11 2.66 -29.89
C THR A 364 22.79 3.89 -29.01
N VAL A 365 23.60 4.11 -27.98
CA VAL A 365 23.52 5.31 -27.12
C VAL A 365 23.66 6.60 -27.93
N ALA A 366 24.44 6.59 -29.02
CA ALA A 366 24.59 7.76 -29.90
C ALA A 366 23.29 8.10 -30.63
N VAL A 367 22.54 7.09 -31.09
CA VAL A 367 21.22 7.29 -31.72
C VAL A 367 20.23 7.85 -30.70
N ALA A 368 20.21 7.28 -29.48
CA ALA A 368 19.33 7.75 -28.42
C ALA A 368 19.58 9.22 -28.01
N ARG A 369 20.85 9.65 -28.01
CA ARG A 369 21.26 11.03 -27.70
C ARG A 369 20.96 12.01 -28.83
N ALA A 370 21.02 11.57 -30.09
CA ALA A 370 20.86 12.45 -31.25
C ALA A 370 19.40 12.87 -31.53
N GLY A 371 18.43 12.20 -30.90
CA GLY A 371 17.00 12.49 -31.08
C GLY A 371 16.59 13.85 -30.52
N SER A 372 15.56 14.46 -31.11
CA SER A 372 15.01 15.75 -30.66
C SER A 372 13.97 15.59 -29.53
N ARG A 373 13.49 14.35 -29.31
CA ARG A 373 12.44 13.99 -28.36
C ARG A 373 12.97 13.20 -27.17
N ARG A 374 12.15 13.14 -26.12
CA ARG A 374 12.36 12.22 -25.01
C ARG A 374 12.39 10.79 -25.55
N THR A 375 13.35 9.99 -25.08
CA THR A 375 13.56 8.62 -25.57
C THR A 375 13.38 7.62 -24.44
N TRP A 376 12.71 6.51 -24.76
CA TRP A 376 12.68 5.29 -23.93
C TRP A 376 13.40 4.17 -24.68
N LYS A 377 14.08 3.29 -23.96
CA LYS A 377 14.85 2.19 -24.56
C LYS A 377 14.37 0.84 -24.04
N VAL A 378 14.10 -0.08 -24.97
CA VAL A 378 13.90 -1.49 -24.65
C VAL A 378 15.26 -2.19 -24.56
N LEU A 379 15.47 -2.93 -23.48
CA LEU A 379 16.56 -3.90 -23.34
C LEU A 379 15.95 -5.30 -23.34
N HIS A 380 16.39 -6.10 -24.30
CA HIS A 380 15.88 -7.45 -24.49
C HIS A 380 16.57 -8.42 -23.53
N LEU A 381 15.75 -9.14 -22.77
CA LEU A 381 16.14 -10.25 -21.93
C LEU A 381 16.16 -11.55 -22.75
N PRO A 382 17.03 -12.52 -22.40
CA PRO A 382 17.02 -13.82 -23.04
C PRO A 382 15.68 -14.56 -22.82
N ALA A 383 15.23 -15.32 -23.82
CA ALA A 383 14.00 -16.11 -23.74
C ALA A 383 14.04 -17.18 -22.64
N ALA A 384 15.21 -17.80 -22.44
CA ALA A 384 15.45 -18.75 -21.36
C ALA A 384 16.13 -18.02 -20.19
N GLU A 385 15.60 -18.21 -18.98
CA GLU A 385 16.21 -17.65 -17.79
C GLU A 385 17.55 -18.35 -17.49
N PRO A 386 18.66 -17.60 -17.33
CA PRO A 386 19.95 -18.19 -17.07
C PRO A 386 19.99 -18.84 -15.68
N ALA A 387 20.85 -19.86 -15.52
CA ALA A 387 21.02 -20.54 -14.23
C ALA A 387 21.58 -19.60 -13.16
N ASP A 388 22.60 -18.81 -13.51
CA ASP A 388 23.08 -17.68 -12.72
C ASP A 388 22.69 -16.36 -13.39
N VAL A 389 21.86 -15.59 -12.71
CA VAL A 389 21.34 -14.31 -13.21
C VAL A 389 22.33 -13.16 -13.00
N SER A 390 23.30 -13.30 -12.09
CA SER A 390 24.17 -12.22 -11.63
C SER A 390 25.02 -11.57 -12.73
N PRO A 391 25.80 -12.33 -13.53
CA PRO A 391 26.62 -11.72 -14.58
C PRO A 391 25.78 -11.09 -15.69
N VAL A 392 24.65 -11.72 -16.04
CA VAL A 392 23.73 -11.22 -17.07
C VAL A 392 23.04 -9.95 -16.60
N ALA A 393 22.60 -9.90 -15.34
CA ALA A 393 22.02 -8.70 -14.73
C ALA A 393 23.03 -7.54 -14.72
N ALA A 394 24.29 -7.81 -14.34
CA ALA A 394 25.34 -6.79 -14.31
C ALA A 394 25.59 -6.15 -15.69
N GLU A 395 25.61 -6.95 -16.75
CA GLU A 395 25.76 -6.46 -18.13
C GLU A 395 24.55 -5.59 -18.54
N ILE A 396 23.33 -6.05 -18.26
CA ILE A 396 22.11 -5.30 -18.56
C ILE A 396 22.08 -3.99 -17.77
N VAL A 397 22.47 -4.03 -16.49
CA VAL A 397 22.55 -2.84 -15.64
C VAL A 397 23.57 -1.85 -16.18
N ALA A 398 24.76 -2.31 -16.60
CA ALA A 398 25.78 -1.44 -17.19
C ALA A 398 25.27 -0.75 -18.46
N ARG A 399 24.61 -1.51 -19.36
CA ARG A 399 23.99 -0.98 -20.57
C ARG A 399 22.88 0.02 -20.24
N GLY A 400 22.00 -0.31 -19.31
CA GLY A 400 20.91 0.56 -18.86
C GLY A 400 21.42 1.88 -18.27
N ARG A 401 22.47 1.84 -17.43
CA ARG A 401 23.12 3.04 -16.90
C ARG A 401 23.71 3.91 -18.02
N ALA A 402 24.33 3.31 -19.03
CA ALA A 402 24.86 4.05 -20.17
C ALA A 402 23.76 4.79 -20.96
N TYR A 403 22.59 4.16 -21.15
CA TYR A 403 21.43 4.82 -21.77
C TYR A 403 20.89 5.95 -20.89
N LEU A 404 20.65 5.72 -19.60
CA LEU A 404 20.15 6.75 -18.69
C LEU A 404 21.09 7.96 -18.64
N ALA A 405 22.41 7.72 -18.57
CA ALA A 405 23.42 8.78 -18.60
C ALA A 405 23.47 9.57 -19.92
N SER A 406 22.86 9.06 -20.99
CA SER A 406 22.76 9.76 -22.28
C SER A 406 21.52 10.64 -22.43
N GLY A 407 20.59 10.61 -21.46
CA GLY A 407 19.34 11.34 -21.50
C GLY A 407 18.10 10.48 -21.80
N VAL A 408 18.25 9.14 -21.94
CA VAL A 408 17.10 8.23 -22.00
C VAL A 408 16.34 8.31 -20.68
N GLU A 409 15.03 8.53 -20.74
CA GLU A 409 14.20 8.73 -19.55
C GLU A 409 13.85 7.40 -18.87
N ARG A 410 13.66 6.32 -19.65
CA ARG A 410 13.16 5.03 -19.14
C ARG A 410 13.77 3.84 -19.86
N ILE A 411 13.96 2.77 -19.07
CA ILE A 411 14.36 1.45 -19.54
C ILE A 411 13.16 0.51 -19.45
N LEU A 412 12.81 -0.14 -20.55
CA LEU A 412 11.83 -1.22 -20.61
C LEU A 412 12.57 -2.55 -20.71
N LEU A 413 12.17 -3.54 -19.94
CA LEU A 413 12.67 -4.91 -20.07
C LEU A 413 11.61 -5.76 -20.76
N ASP A 414 11.93 -6.34 -21.92
CA ASP A 414 11.07 -7.26 -22.67
C ASP A 414 11.82 -8.56 -22.98
N THR A 415 11.11 -9.66 -23.22
CA THR A 415 11.71 -10.96 -23.56
C THR A 415 11.83 -11.11 -25.08
N ALA A 416 13.05 -11.28 -25.58
CA ALA A 416 13.29 -11.55 -27.00
C ALA A 416 12.94 -12.99 -27.37
N ALA A 417 11.78 -13.18 -27.99
CA ALA A 417 11.29 -14.50 -28.39
C ALA A 417 10.52 -14.46 -29.72
N GLY A 418 11.17 -14.02 -30.80
CA GLY A 418 10.56 -14.02 -32.14
C GLY A 418 11.35 -13.22 -33.17
N PRO A 419 10.87 -13.16 -34.42
CA PRO A 419 11.53 -12.42 -35.50
C PRO A 419 11.38 -10.90 -35.39
N HIS A 420 10.52 -10.42 -34.49
CA HIS A 420 10.26 -9.00 -34.25
C HIS A 420 10.71 -8.60 -32.84
N PRO A 421 11.15 -7.34 -32.64
CA PRO A 421 11.68 -6.85 -31.35
C PRO A 421 10.62 -6.62 -30.25
N GLY A 422 9.59 -7.47 -30.14
CA GLY A 422 8.59 -7.42 -29.07
C GLY A 422 7.28 -8.16 -29.39
N GLY A 423 6.35 -8.18 -28.42
CA GLY A 423 4.98 -8.66 -28.64
C GLY A 423 4.83 -10.19 -28.79
N THR A 424 5.79 -10.94 -28.28
CA THR A 424 5.94 -12.40 -28.42
C THR A 424 5.00 -13.20 -27.51
N GLY A 425 4.41 -12.54 -26.50
CA GLY A 425 3.52 -13.17 -25.51
C GLY A 425 4.24 -14.05 -24.48
N GLN A 426 5.57 -14.17 -24.55
CA GLN A 426 6.35 -14.91 -23.57
C GLN A 426 6.51 -14.16 -22.26
N ARG A 427 6.63 -14.90 -21.16
CA ARG A 427 6.82 -14.34 -19.83
C ARG A 427 8.26 -13.84 -19.64
N VAL A 428 8.41 -12.84 -18.79
CA VAL A 428 9.70 -12.29 -18.40
C VAL A 428 10.51 -13.31 -17.59
N ALA A 429 11.83 -13.35 -17.81
CA ALA A 429 12.79 -13.95 -16.90
C ALA A 429 12.77 -13.20 -15.55
N GLU A 430 11.85 -13.59 -14.67
CA GLU A 430 11.47 -12.85 -13.46
C GLU A 430 12.64 -12.60 -12.50
N ARG A 431 13.51 -13.61 -12.26
CA ARG A 431 14.67 -13.47 -11.36
C ARG A 431 15.69 -12.51 -11.94
N LEU A 432 15.92 -12.58 -13.25
CA LEU A 432 16.81 -11.66 -13.96
C LEU A 432 16.25 -10.22 -13.92
N ALA A 433 14.96 -10.04 -14.20
CA ALA A 433 14.31 -8.74 -14.14
C ALA A 433 14.32 -8.15 -12.73
N ALA A 434 14.11 -8.96 -11.68
CA ALA A 434 14.22 -8.54 -10.30
C ALA A 434 15.65 -8.07 -9.94
N ALA A 435 16.67 -8.79 -10.39
CA ALA A 435 18.07 -8.41 -10.19
C ALA A 435 18.40 -7.07 -10.86
N VAL A 436 17.91 -6.82 -12.08
CA VAL A 436 18.08 -5.54 -12.78
C VAL A 436 17.29 -4.41 -12.10
N ALA A 437 16.04 -4.68 -11.71
CA ALA A 437 15.15 -3.70 -11.07
C ALA A 437 15.66 -3.21 -9.70
N ARG A 438 16.52 -4.00 -9.03
CA ARG A 438 17.20 -3.57 -7.80
C ARG A 438 18.17 -2.41 -8.04
N GLU A 439 18.77 -2.36 -9.22
CA GLU A 439 19.82 -1.39 -9.56
C GLU A 439 19.32 -0.25 -10.44
N LEU A 440 18.26 -0.49 -11.23
CA LEU A 440 17.74 0.43 -12.23
C LEU A 440 16.22 0.61 -12.12
N PRO A 441 15.71 1.84 -12.36
CA PRO A 441 14.27 2.04 -12.54
C PRO A 441 13.84 1.46 -13.89
N ILE A 442 13.11 0.33 -13.85
CA ILE A 442 12.65 -0.36 -15.07
C ILE A 442 11.13 -0.40 -15.20
N THR A 443 10.65 -0.41 -16.44
CA THR A 443 9.28 -0.77 -16.79
C THR A 443 9.28 -2.22 -17.28
N LEU A 444 8.44 -3.06 -16.68
CA LEU A 444 8.35 -4.48 -17.03
C LEU A 444 7.42 -4.66 -18.24
N ALA A 445 7.90 -5.29 -19.31
CA ALA A 445 7.14 -5.63 -20.51
C ALA A 445 7.23 -7.13 -20.79
N GLY A 446 6.37 -7.66 -21.66
CA GLY A 446 6.42 -9.07 -22.09
C GLY A 446 5.46 -9.99 -21.32
N GLY A 447 4.44 -10.50 -22.02
CA GLY A 447 3.51 -11.51 -21.49
C GLY A 447 2.61 -11.06 -20.34
N LEU A 448 2.56 -9.76 -20.03
CA LEU A 448 1.70 -9.20 -18.98
C LEU A 448 0.23 -9.19 -19.40
N ARG A 449 -0.62 -9.68 -18.49
CA ARG A 449 -2.08 -9.80 -18.62
C ARG A 449 -2.73 -9.59 -17.25
N PRO A 450 -4.06 -9.36 -17.17
CA PRO A 450 -4.74 -9.16 -15.89
C PRO A 450 -4.41 -10.22 -14.83
N ALA A 451 -4.34 -11.49 -15.21
CA ALA A 451 -4.09 -12.62 -14.31
C ALA A 451 -2.66 -12.68 -13.71
N ASN A 452 -1.67 -11.96 -14.25
CA ASN A 452 -0.28 -12.06 -13.75
C ASN A 452 0.38 -10.73 -13.39
N VAL A 453 -0.13 -9.59 -13.85
CA VAL A 453 0.53 -8.29 -13.70
C VAL A 453 0.76 -7.91 -12.24
N ALA A 454 -0.20 -8.20 -11.36
CA ALA A 454 -0.07 -7.93 -9.93
C ALA A 454 1.00 -8.82 -9.27
N GLY A 455 1.08 -10.10 -9.67
CA GLY A 455 2.14 -11.01 -9.21
C GLY A 455 3.53 -10.54 -9.66
N ALA A 456 3.65 -10.15 -10.93
CA ALA A 456 4.91 -9.65 -11.49
C ALA A 456 5.42 -8.39 -10.78
N LEU A 457 4.54 -7.45 -10.44
CA LEU A 457 4.88 -6.23 -9.68
C LEU A 457 5.19 -6.47 -8.20
N ARG A 458 4.77 -7.61 -7.65
CA ARG A 458 5.16 -8.06 -6.29
C ARG A 458 6.53 -8.73 -6.29
N ALA A 459 6.89 -9.43 -7.37
CA ALA A 459 8.17 -10.11 -7.52
C ALA A 459 9.29 -9.18 -8.02
N VAL A 460 8.96 -8.23 -8.89
CA VAL A 460 9.90 -7.29 -9.52
C VAL A 460 9.55 -5.88 -9.09
N ALA A 461 10.53 -5.15 -8.54
CA ALA A 461 10.40 -3.75 -8.11
C ALA A 461 10.32 -2.75 -9.29
N ALA A 462 9.55 -3.09 -10.32
CA ALA A 462 9.40 -2.29 -11.54
C ALA A 462 8.63 -0.99 -11.27
N VAL A 463 9.11 0.14 -11.77
CA VAL A 463 8.43 1.44 -11.62
C VAL A 463 7.24 1.59 -12.58
N GLY A 464 7.07 0.65 -13.51
CA GLY A 464 5.94 0.61 -14.43
C GLY A 464 5.77 -0.75 -15.10
N VAL A 465 4.68 -0.89 -15.84
CA VAL A 465 4.35 -2.05 -16.66
C VAL A 465 3.94 -1.64 -18.07
N ASP A 466 4.24 -2.49 -19.04
CA ASP A 466 3.85 -2.34 -20.44
C ASP A 466 3.17 -3.62 -20.94
N ALA A 467 1.96 -3.50 -21.49
CA ALA A 467 1.21 -4.63 -22.02
C ALA A 467 0.75 -4.40 -23.46
N ALA A 468 0.95 -5.41 -24.31
CA ALA A 468 0.45 -5.44 -25.68
C ALA A 468 -0.56 -6.59 -25.88
N SER A 469 -0.09 -7.81 -26.13
CA SER A 469 -0.92 -8.97 -26.49
C SER A 469 -1.82 -9.49 -25.36
N GLY A 470 -1.41 -9.35 -24.09
CA GLY A 470 -2.18 -9.85 -22.96
C GLY A 470 -3.49 -9.10 -22.68
N VAL A 471 -3.75 -8.02 -23.40
CA VAL A 471 -4.98 -7.22 -23.33
C VAL A 471 -5.69 -7.09 -24.68
N GLU A 472 -5.36 -7.96 -25.64
CA GLU A 472 -6.04 -8.03 -26.93
C GLU A 472 -7.21 -9.01 -26.90
N VAL A 473 -8.17 -8.84 -27.81
CA VAL A 473 -9.19 -9.87 -28.10
C VAL A 473 -8.53 -11.12 -28.69
N ALA A 474 -9.21 -12.26 -28.67
CA ALA A 474 -8.74 -13.45 -29.37
C ALA A 474 -8.58 -13.14 -30.86
N ARG A 475 -7.42 -13.50 -31.44
CA ARG A 475 -7.05 -13.09 -32.79
C ARG A 475 -7.63 -14.06 -33.82
N GLU A 476 -8.40 -13.51 -34.77
CA GLU A 476 -8.70 -14.19 -36.03
C GLU A 476 -7.47 -14.19 -36.96
N PRO A 477 -7.16 -15.30 -37.66
CA PRO A 477 -6.05 -15.34 -38.61
C PRO A 477 -6.11 -14.21 -39.65
N GLY A 478 -5.00 -13.49 -39.83
CA GLY A 478 -4.89 -12.39 -40.79
C GLY A 478 -5.45 -11.04 -40.32
N ALA A 479 -6.24 -11.00 -39.24
CA ALA A 479 -6.72 -9.74 -38.68
C ALA A 479 -5.61 -9.00 -37.90
N ARG A 480 -5.66 -7.67 -37.95
CA ARG A 480 -4.86 -6.79 -37.09
C ARG A 480 -5.36 -6.94 -35.64
N PRO A 481 -4.48 -7.07 -34.63
CA PRO A 481 -4.91 -7.22 -33.24
C PRO A 481 -5.64 -5.98 -32.74
N VAL A 482 -6.68 -6.17 -31.92
CA VAL A 482 -7.50 -5.11 -31.31
C VAL A 482 -7.51 -5.27 -29.79
N LYS A 483 -7.53 -4.16 -29.05
CA LYS A 483 -7.55 -4.17 -27.59
C LYS A 483 -8.95 -4.53 -27.07
N ASP A 484 -8.99 -5.37 -26.04
CA ASP A 484 -10.21 -5.69 -25.30
C ASP A 484 -10.39 -4.66 -24.17
N PRO A 485 -11.48 -3.86 -24.16
CA PRO A 485 -11.66 -2.80 -23.16
C PRO A 485 -11.65 -3.29 -21.71
N LEU A 486 -12.25 -4.45 -21.45
CA LEU A 486 -12.30 -5.01 -20.10
C LEU A 486 -10.91 -5.50 -19.66
N ARG A 487 -10.15 -6.18 -20.55
CA ARG A 487 -8.79 -6.63 -20.21
C ARG A 487 -7.86 -5.45 -19.97
N VAL A 488 -8.00 -4.36 -20.73
CA VAL A 488 -7.25 -3.11 -20.50
C VAL A 488 -7.59 -2.49 -19.13
N ALA A 489 -8.88 -2.41 -18.80
CA ALA A 489 -9.33 -1.91 -17.50
C ALA A 489 -8.82 -2.78 -16.33
N LEU A 490 -8.98 -4.10 -16.44
CA LEU A 490 -8.49 -5.04 -15.44
C LEU A 490 -6.97 -4.99 -15.28
N LEU A 491 -6.20 -5.02 -16.37
CA LEU A 491 -4.73 -4.91 -16.29
C LEU A 491 -4.34 -3.65 -15.52
N THR A 492 -4.94 -2.50 -15.86
CA THR A 492 -4.65 -1.22 -15.23
C THR A 492 -5.03 -1.23 -13.75
N LYS A 493 -6.20 -1.76 -13.40
CA LYS A 493 -6.66 -1.94 -12.01
C LYS A 493 -5.71 -2.83 -11.21
N ARG A 494 -5.39 -4.03 -11.72
CA ARG A 494 -4.54 -5.02 -11.04
C ARG A 494 -3.11 -4.52 -10.88
N ALA A 495 -2.56 -3.85 -11.89
CA ALA A 495 -1.22 -3.26 -11.81
C ALA A 495 -1.15 -2.20 -10.69
N ARG A 496 -2.12 -1.31 -10.62
CA ARG A 496 -2.15 -0.22 -9.62
C ARG A 496 -2.41 -0.75 -8.21
N ALA A 497 -3.35 -1.69 -8.07
CA ALA A 497 -3.69 -2.31 -6.80
C ALA A 497 -2.60 -3.27 -6.25
N ALA A 498 -1.58 -3.62 -7.06
CA ALA A 498 -0.53 -4.57 -6.67
C ALA A 498 0.24 -4.14 -5.42
N ARG A 499 0.30 -2.83 -5.14
CA ARG A 499 1.03 -2.21 -4.02
C ARG A 499 0.15 -1.57 -2.97
N ASP A 500 -1.15 -1.46 -3.22
CA ASP A 500 -2.11 -0.93 -2.27
C ASP A 500 -2.11 -1.79 -1.01
N ASP A 501 -2.12 -1.13 0.15
CA ASP A 501 -2.04 -1.76 1.47
C ASP A 501 -0.87 -2.77 1.60
N ARG A 502 0.21 -2.58 0.86
CA ARG A 502 1.42 -3.40 0.94
C ARG A 502 2.65 -2.50 1.03
N PRO A 503 2.85 -1.80 2.16
CA PRO A 503 3.95 -0.85 2.31
C PRO A 503 5.30 -1.53 2.09
N ASN A 504 5.48 -2.75 2.58
CA ASN A 504 6.75 -3.48 2.59
C ASN A 504 7.20 -4.05 1.25
N LEU A 505 6.42 -3.88 0.18
CA LEU A 505 6.87 -4.24 -1.16
C LEU A 505 7.84 -3.18 -1.71
N PRO A 506 9.00 -3.59 -2.26
CA PRO A 506 9.86 -2.68 -3.00
C PRO A 506 9.13 -2.19 -4.26
N PHE A 507 9.37 -0.93 -4.63
CA PHE A 507 8.67 -0.30 -5.75
C PHE A 507 9.56 0.43 -6.75
N GLY A 508 10.87 0.39 -6.51
CA GLY A 508 11.91 0.97 -7.33
C GLY A 508 13.28 0.45 -6.91
N PRO A 509 14.36 0.97 -7.52
CA PRO A 509 15.71 0.52 -7.26
C PRO A 509 16.16 0.85 -5.84
N THR A 510 16.95 -0.06 -5.27
CA THR A 510 17.59 0.08 -3.96
C THR A 510 19.05 -0.41 -4.08
N PRO A 511 19.93 0.34 -4.77
CA PRO A 511 21.32 -0.03 -5.08
C PRO A 511 22.23 0.09 -3.84
N VAL A 512 21.87 -0.61 -2.77
CA VAL A 512 22.64 -0.76 -1.54
C VAL A 512 22.71 -2.24 -1.19
N HIS A 513 23.64 -2.61 -0.31
CA HIS A 513 23.76 -3.99 0.12
C HIS A 513 22.45 -4.46 0.79
N PRO A 514 21.88 -5.64 0.44
CA PRO A 514 20.60 -6.10 0.97
C PRO A 514 20.53 -6.17 2.49
N GLY A 515 21.64 -6.55 3.16
CA GLY A 515 21.73 -6.61 4.62
C GLY A 515 21.61 -5.25 5.33
N LEU A 516 21.63 -4.13 4.60
CA LEU A 516 21.32 -2.79 5.13
C LEU A 516 19.81 -2.46 5.06
N LEU A 517 19.07 -3.16 4.19
CA LEU A 517 17.64 -2.93 3.95
C LEU A 517 16.76 -3.80 4.83
N ASP A 518 17.10 -5.09 4.92
CA ASP A 518 16.34 -6.11 5.65
C ASP A 518 17.29 -7.06 6.40
N ALA A 519 16.78 -7.64 7.49
CA ALA A 519 17.47 -8.68 8.23
C ALA A 519 17.52 -9.99 7.44
N ASP A 520 18.59 -10.76 7.64
CA ASP A 520 18.69 -12.13 7.17
C ASP A 520 17.74 -13.09 7.91
N ALA A 521 17.77 -14.38 7.56
CA ALA A 521 16.93 -15.41 8.19
C ALA A 521 17.24 -15.62 9.69
N ALA A 522 18.43 -15.24 10.16
CA ALA A 522 18.81 -15.28 11.57
C ALA A 522 18.43 -13.98 12.32
N GLY A 523 17.82 -13.02 11.62
CA GLY A 523 17.45 -11.72 12.18
C GLY A 523 18.62 -10.76 12.29
N ARG A 524 19.66 -10.93 11.46
CA ARG A 524 20.87 -10.12 11.48
C ARG A 524 20.95 -9.14 10.31
N TRP A 525 21.60 -8.01 10.57
CA TRP A 525 21.76 -6.85 9.70
C TRP A 525 23.24 -6.56 9.47
N GLY A 526 23.54 -5.80 8.42
CA GLY A 526 24.90 -5.45 8.02
C GLY A 526 25.35 -6.21 6.78
N MET A 527 26.49 -5.81 6.22
CA MET A 527 27.05 -6.47 5.04
C MET A 527 27.46 -7.92 5.36
N GLU A 528 27.99 -8.14 6.56
CA GLU A 528 28.41 -9.44 7.08
C GLU A 528 27.43 -10.05 8.10
N GLY A 529 26.27 -9.42 8.33
CA GLY A 529 25.28 -9.92 9.30
C GLY A 529 25.75 -9.81 10.75
N ASP A 530 26.39 -8.71 11.12
CA ASP A 530 26.99 -8.51 12.44
C ASP A 530 25.99 -8.06 13.53
N PHE A 531 24.95 -7.31 13.17
CA PHE A 531 24.05 -6.69 14.14
C PHE A 531 22.70 -7.39 14.19
N GLY A 532 21.99 -7.35 15.33
CA GLY A 532 20.67 -7.95 15.50
C GLY A 532 20.72 -9.32 16.18
N GLY A 533 20.02 -10.30 15.62
CA GLY A 533 19.90 -11.64 16.20
C GLY A 533 18.92 -11.75 17.37
N ARG A 534 19.03 -12.85 18.12
CA ARG A 534 18.16 -13.20 19.25
C ARG A 534 19.00 -13.66 20.43
N PHE A 535 19.43 -12.72 21.24
CA PHE A 535 20.28 -12.96 22.41
C PHE A 535 19.44 -12.93 23.70
N VAL A 536 18.50 -13.87 23.79
CA VAL A 536 17.55 -13.98 24.92
C VAL A 536 17.66 -15.34 25.59
N PRO A 537 17.14 -15.50 26.83
CA PRO A 537 16.99 -16.81 27.44
C PRO A 537 16.15 -17.76 26.57
N GLU A 538 16.47 -19.05 26.60
CA GLU A 538 15.77 -20.09 25.82
C GLU A 538 14.25 -20.08 26.06
N THR A 539 13.81 -19.71 27.26
CA THR A 539 12.39 -19.59 27.63
C THR A 539 11.59 -18.60 26.76
N LEU A 540 12.24 -17.61 26.13
CA LEU A 540 11.59 -16.64 25.23
C LEU A 540 11.63 -17.06 23.75
N MET A 541 12.41 -18.07 23.38
CA MET A 541 12.61 -18.42 21.97
C MET A 541 11.32 -18.91 21.30
N ALA A 542 10.46 -19.65 22.02
CA ALA A 542 9.16 -20.07 21.50
C ALA A 542 8.25 -18.87 21.19
N ALA A 543 8.24 -17.86 22.07
CA ALA A 543 7.46 -16.63 21.90
C ALA A 543 7.94 -15.82 20.70
N LEU A 544 9.26 -15.66 20.56
CA LEU A 544 9.87 -14.93 19.46
C LEU A 544 9.62 -15.63 18.12
N ARG A 545 9.68 -16.97 18.06
CA ARG A 545 9.33 -17.72 16.85
C ARG A 545 7.85 -17.60 16.51
N GLN A 546 6.96 -17.61 17.51
CA GLN A 546 5.53 -17.37 17.30
C GLN A 546 5.30 -15.97 16.73
N LEU A 547 5.92 -14.95 17.34
CA LEU A 547 5.84 -13.56 16.90
C LEU A 547 6.39 -13.38 15.48
N GLU A 548 7.55 -13.96 15.18
CA GLU A 548 8.17 -13.93 13.85
C GLU A 548 7.28 -14.56 12.79
N THR A 549 6.75 -15.75 13.07
CA THR A 549 5.88 -16.47 12.12
C THR A 549 4.62 -15.67 11.85
N ALA A 550 3.97 -15.17 12.91
CA ALA A 550 2.77 -14.35 12.79
C ALA A 550 3.03 -13.05 12.04
N TYR A 551 4.13 -12.36 12.36
CA TYR A 551 4.48 -11.12 11.70
C TYR A 551 4.91 -11.33 10.25
N ALA A 552 5.65 -12.39 9.91
CA ALA A 552 6.02 -12.70 8.53
C ALA A 552 4.78 -12.90 7.64
N ALA A 553 3.74 -13.55 8.16
CA ALA A 553 2.45 -13.67 7.48
C ALA A 553 1.76 -12.30 7.32
N LEU A 554 1.69 -11.51 8.39
CA LEU A 554 1.01 -10.20 8.39
C LEU A 554 1.74 -9.12 7.60
N ARG A 555 3.07 -9.19 7.52
CA ARG A 555 3.92 -8.23 6.79
C ARG A 555 3.50 -8.11 5.33
N GLN A 556 2.95 -9.18 4.75
CA GLN A 556 2.45 -9.25 3.37
C GLN A 556 0.91 -9.29 3.28
N ASP A 557 0.20 -9.29 4.40
CA ASP A 557 -1.26 -9.32 4.44
C ASP A 557 -1.84 -7.92 4.18
N PRO A 558 -2.47 -7.67 3.01
CA PRO A 558 -3.04 -6.37 2.71
C PRO A 558 -4.20 -5.99 3.65
N VAL A 559 -4.87 -6.97 4.28
CA VAL A 559 -5.97 -6.71 5.21
C VAL A 559 -5.46 -6.03 6.47
N PHE A 560 -4.40 -6.57 7.08
CA PHE A 560 -3.76 -5.97 8.25
C PHE A 560 -3.35 -4.51 8.01
N TRP A 561 -2.69 -4.25 6.86
CA TRP A 561 -2.25 -2.90 6.52
C TRP A 561 -3.39 -1.96 6.16
N ALA A 562 -4.49 -2.47 5.59
CA ALA A 562 -5.68 -1.67 5.33
C ALA A 562 -6.36 -1.24 6.64
N GLU A 563 -6.50 -2.15 7.60
CA GLU A 563 -7.04 -1.89 8.94
C GLU A 563 -6.15 -0.90 9.70
N LEU A 564 -4.82 -1.12 9.69
CA LEU A 564 -3.88 -0.21 10.32
C LEU A 564 -3.92 1.18 9.67
N ARG A 565 -3.97 1.28 8.33
CA ARG A 565 -4.09 2.57 7.63
C ARG A 565 -5.37 3.30 8.03
N GLU A 566 -6.48 2.61 8.19
CA GLU A 566 -7.74 3.20 8.65
C GLU A 566 -7.61 3.78 10.06
N LEU A 567 -7.00 3.05 10.99
CA LEU A 567 -6.71 3.55 12.35
C LEU A 567 -5.73 4.73 12.32
N LEU A 568 -4.69 4.66 11.50
CA LEU A 568 -3.73 5.75 11.37
C LEU A 568 -4.39 7.02 10.81
N GLY A 569 -5.28 6.90 9.84
CA GLY A 569 -5.98 8.05 9.25
C GLY A 569 -7.05 8.63 10.17
N SER A 570 -7.97 7.78 10.65
CA SER A 570 -9.17 8.23 11.38
C SER A 570 -8.93 8.51 12.87
N PHE A 571 -7.95 7.83 13.48
CA PHE A 571 -7.67 7.95 14.91
C PHE A 571 -6.32 8.62 15.20
N ALA A 572 -5.24 8.23 14.51
CA ALA A 572 -3.92 8.82 14.75
C ALA A 572 -3.71 10.19 14.07
N GLY A 573 -4.54 10.55 13.09
CA GLY A 573 -4.50 11.83 12.38
C GLY A 573 -3.49 11.89 11.24
N ARG A 574 -3.19 10.76 10.59
CA ARG A 574 -2.27 10.70 9.43
C ARG A 574 -2.97 11.09 8.10
N PRO A 575 -2.22 11.60 7.10
CA PRO A 575 -0.80 11.92 7.14
C PRO A 575 -0.51 13.14 8.03
N THR A 576 0.61 13.11 8.76
CA THR A 576 1.06 14.29 9.52
C THR A 576 1.55 15.38 8.57
N ALA A 577 1.45 16.64 8.99
CA ALA A 577 1.85 17.78 8.17
C ALA A 577 3.35 17.78 7.83
N LEU A 578 3.68 18.38 6.68
CA LEU A 578 5.04 18.74 6.29
C LEU A 578 5.13 20.27 6.29
N TYR A 579 5.98 20.84 7.15
CA TYR A 579 6.04 22.29 7.38
C TYR A 579 7.39 22.87 6.95
N ARG A 580 7.38 23.97 6.18
CA ARG A 580 8.59 24.69 5.78
C ARG A 580 8.97 25.75 6.83
N ALA A 581 10.11 25.57 7.49
CA ALA A 581 10.58 26.38 8.62
C ALA A 581 11.66 27.38 8.18
N ASP A 582 11.24 28.47 7.53
CA ASP A 582 12.16 29.43 6.90
C ASP A 582 13.01 30.22 7.91
N ARG A 583 12.48 30.56 9.10
CA ARG A 583 13.20 31.36 10.09
C ARG A 583 14.25 30.52 10.82
N LEU A 584 13.91 29.27 11.12
CA LEU A 584 14.82 28.28 11.67
C LEU A 584 15.90 27.91 10.65
N ALA A 585 15.55 27.80 9.36
CA ALA A 585 16.53 27.60 8.29
C ALA A 585 17.56 28.73 8.25
N GLU A 586 17.12 29.98 8.33
CA GLU A 586 18.04 31.13 8.35
C GLU A 586 18.98 31.09 9.56
N ALA A 587 18.43 30.81 10.75
CA ALA A 587 19.23 30.68 11.97
C ALA A 587 20.27 29.55 11.86
N ALA A 588 19.86 28.37 11.39
CA ALA A 588 20.75 27.23 11.21
C ALA A 588 21.84 27.50 10.16
N ARG A 589 21.51 28.20 9.07
CA ARG A 589 22.46 28.60 8.03
C ARG A 589 23.49 29.60 8.56
N ALA A 590 23.06 30.59 9.33
CA ALA A 590 23.95 31.58 9.94
C ALA A 590 24.92 30.92 10.93
N GLU A 591 24.43 30.01 11.76
CA GLU A 591 25.25 29.19 12.66
C GLU A 591 26.26 28.34 11.89
N ALA A 592 25.81 27.62 10.86
CA ALA A 592 26.66 26.75 10.05
C ALA A 592 27.77 27.53 9.33
N THR A 593 27.46 28.75 8.86
CA THR A 593 28.45 29.65 8.25
C THR A 593 29.51 30.10 9.26
N ARG A 594 29.12 30.27 10.54
CA ARG A 594 30.07 30.63 11.61
C ARG A 594 30.98 29.46 11.99
N LEU A 595 30.42 28.25 11.99
CA LEU A 595 31.16 27.02 12.32
C LEU A 595 32.06 26.55 11.17
N GLY A 596 31.68 26.84 9.92
CA GLY A 596 32.39 26.42 8.72
C GLY A 596 33.41 27.43 8.20
N ASN A 597 34.23 26.98 7.24
CA ASN A 597 35.23 27.81 6.56
C ASN A 597 34.70 28.43 5.25
N ALA A 598 33.44 28.21 4.90
CA ALA A 598 32.82 28.68 3.66
C ALA A 598 31.35 29.04 3.89
N PRO A 599 30.78 29.97 3.09
CA PRO A 599 29.36 30.29 3.15
C PRO A 599 28.49 29.07 2.85
N ILE A 600 27.41 28.91 3.60
CA ILE A 600 26.43 27.85 3.34
C ILE A 600 25.43 28.32 2.25
N PRO A 601 25.16 27.50 1.22
CA PRO A 601 24.15 27.79 0.20
C PRO A 601 22.76 28.04 0.78
N ARG A 602 21.80 28.38 -0.09
CA ARG A 602 20.42 28.61 0.36
C ARG A 602 19.86 27.33 1.00
N LEU A 603 19.18 27.46 2.14
CA LEU A 603 18.62 26.33 2.89
C LEU A 603 17.10 26.38 2.88
N ARG A 604 16.48 25.26 2.47
CA ARG A 604 15.06 24.98 2.71
C ARG A 604 14.96 23.86 3.74
N LEU A 605 14.41 24.18 4.91
CA LEU A 605 14.20 23.22 6.00
C LEU A 605 12.72 22.82 6.08
N TYR A 606 12.46 21.53 5.99
CA TYR A 606 11.14 20.95 6.17
C TYR A 606 11.09 20.09 7.43
N LEU A 607 10.07 20.30 8.25
CA LEU A 607 9.80 19.52 9.46
C LEU A 607 8.67 18.52 9.17
N LYS A 608 8.94 17.23 9.39
CA LYS A 608 7.90 16.18 9.35
C LYS A 608 7.24 16.07 10.72
N ARG A 609 6.03 16.63 10.83
CA ARG A 609 5.34 17.01 12.09
C ARG A 609 4.70 15.84 12.84
N GLU A 610 5.49 14.88 13.31
CA GLU A 610 4.98 13.76 14.14
C GLU A 610 4.52 14.21 15.54
N ASP A 611 4.83 15.43 15.94
CA ASP A 611 4.27 16.11 17.12
C ASP A 611 2.75 16.31 17.05
N LEU A 612 2.18 16.36 15.84
CA LEU A 612 0.75 16.49 15.61
C LEU A 612 0.01 15.15 15.58
N ALA A 613 0.72 14.02 15.56
CA ALA A 613 0.07 12.73 15.66
C ALA A 613 -0.67 12.61 17.00
N HIS A 614 -1.76 11.84 17.03
CA HIS A 614 -2.45 11.55 18.29
C HIS A 614 -1.46 11.02 19.34
N THR A 615 -1.71 11.33 20.61
CA THR A 615 -0.80 11.18 21.77
C THR A 615 0.39 12.14 21.81
N GLY A 616 0.85 12.68 20.67
CA GLY A 616 1.84 13.76 20.56
C GLY A 616 3.23 13.36 20.07
N ALA A 617 3.39 12.15 19.55
CA ALA A 617 4.66 11.66 19.03
C ALA A 617 4.46 10.51 18.03
N HIS A 618 5.51 10.20 17.28
CA HIS A 618 5.60 9.06 16.35
C HIS A 618 5.29 7.69 16.99
N LYS A 619 5.30 7.55 18.32
CA LYS A 619 5.10 6.27 19.03
C LYS A 619 3.73 5.64 18.77
N ILE A 620 2.70 6.45 18.48
CA ILE A 620 1.35 5.94 18.20
C ILE A 620 1.30 5.03 16.97
N ASN A 621 2.18 5.25 15.98
CA ASN A 621 2.27 4.39 14.78
C ASN A 621 2.60 2.94 15.16
N ASN A 622 3.61 2.78 16.01
CA ASN A 622 4.08 1.49 16.50
C ASN A 622 3.05 0.85 17.45
N ALA A 623 2.50 1.63 18.38
CA ALA A 623 1.55 1.12 19.37
C ALA A 623 0.27 0.56 18.73
N LEU A 624 -0.32 1.29 17.78
CA LEU A 624 -1.51 0.79 17.05
C LEU A 624 -1.20 -0.49 16.27
N GLY A 625 -0.08 -0.52 15.55
CA GLY A 625 0.31 -1.70 14.77
C GLY A 625 0.56 -2.93 15.62
N GLN A 626 1.30 -2.80 16.72
CA GLN A 626 1.56 -3.93 17.63
C GLN A 626 0.32 -4.35 18.43
N ALA A 627 -0.54 -3.40 18.84
CA ALA A 627 -1.80 -3.76 19.51
C ALA A 627 -2.77 -4.50 18.57
N LEU A 628 -2.79 -4.12 17.28
CA LEU A 628 -3.54 -4.86 16.25
C LEU A 628 -2.93 -6.27 16.02
N LEU A 629 -1.60 -6.37 16.03
CA LEU A 629 -0.88 -7.66 16.00
C LEU A 629 -1.20 -8.54 17.22
N THR A 630 -1.35 -7.98 18.43
CA THR A 630 -1.77 -8.70 19.64
C THR A 630 -3.05 -9.51 19.40
N ARG A 631 -4.08 -8.87 18.82
CA ARG A 631 -5.36 -9.53 18.51
C ARG A 631 -5.17 -10.69 17.53
N ARG A 632 -4.25 -10.53 16.56
CA ARG A 632 -3.93 -11.56 15.57
C ARG A 632 -3.13 -12.73 16.15
N LEU A 633 -2.30 -12.47 17.15
CA LEU A 633 -1.60 -13.49 17.93
C LEU A 633 -2.55 -14.25 18.88
N GLY A 634 -3.79 -13.80 19.06
CA GLY A 634 -4.72 -14.36 20.04
C GLY A 634 -4.33 -14.07 21.48
N LYS A 635 -3.48 -13.07 21.71
CA LYS A 635 -3.04 -12.64 23.05
C LYS A 635 -4.10 -11.72 23.66
N THR A 636 -4.30 -11.82 24.97
CA THR A 636 -5.36 -11.11 25.70
C THR A 636 -4.81 -10.05 26.65
N ARG A 637 -3.48 -9.90 26.73
CA ARG A 637 -2.82 -8.93 27.59
C ARG A 637 -1.64 -8.28 26.87
N VAL A 638 -1.44 -6.99 27.12
CA VAL A 638 -0.29 -6.22 26.63
C VAL A 638 0.55 -5.74 27.80
N ILE A 639 1.87 -5.86 27.65
CA ILE A 639 2.84 -5.17 28.49
C ILE A 639 3.71 -4.23 27.66
N ALA A 640 4.20 -3.16 28.28
CA ALA A 640 5.18 -2.25 27.70
C ALA A 640 6.07 -1.63 28.79
N GLU A 641 7.18 -1.05 28.37
CA GLU A 641 8.11 -0.25 29.16
C GLU A 641 7.97 1.23 28.84
N THR A 642 8.37 2.14 29.73
CA THR A 642 8.53 3.55 29.33
C THR A 642 9.49 4.31 30.24
N GLY A 643 10.21 5.28 29.67
CA GLY A 643 11.00 6.29 30.38
C GLY A 643 10.23 7.61 30.41
N ALA A 644 10.36 8.42 29.36
CA ALA A 644 9.62 9.68 29.20
C ALA A 644 8.06 9.59 29.22
N GLY A 645 7.48 8.39 29.29
CA GLY A 645 6.04 8.15 29.34
C GLY A 645 5.33 8.12 27.99
N GLN A 646 5.94 8.62 26.91
CA GLN A 646 5.28 8.71 25.59
C GLN A 646 4.93 7.33 24.99
N HIS A 647 5.83 6.34 25.09
CA HIS A 647 5.52 4.98 24.63
C HIS A 647 4.44 4.31 25.48
N GLY A 648 4.50 4.50 26.81
CA GLY A 648 3.48 4.01 27.72
C GLY A 648 2.10 4.58 27.42
N VAL A 649 2.00 5.90 27.22
CA VAL A 649 0.75 6.57 26.82
C VAL A 649 0.25 6.07 25.46
N ALA A 650 1.14 5.92 24.47
CA ALA A 650 0.75 5.41 23.16
C ALA A 650 0.21 3.97 23.23
N THR A 651 0.87 3.10 24.00
CA THR A 651 0.43 1.71 24.21
C THR A 651 -0.89 1.66 24.96
N ALA A 652 -1.02 2.38 26.08
CA ALA A 652 -2.27 2.48 26.82
C ALA A 652 -3.44 2.98 25.95
N THR A 653 -3.17 3.95 25.07
CA THR A 653 -4.17 4.49 24.12
C THR A 653 -4.61 3.42 23.12
N ALA A 654 -3.66 2.72 22.50
CA ALA A 654 -3.97 1.67 21.53
C ALA A 654 -4.71 0.49 22.18
N CYS A 655 -4.31 0.12 23.40
CA CYS A 655 -4.97 -0.91 24.20
C CYS A 655 -6.40 -0.52 24.61
N ALA A 656 -6.62 0.70 25.05
CA ALA A 656 -7.97 1.20 25.36
C ALA A 656 -8.88 1.18 24.12
N LEU A 657 -8.36 1.58 22.96
CA LEU A 657 -9.10 1.56 21.69
C LEU A 657 -9.49 0.15 21.25
N LEU A 658 -8.61 -0.83 21.47
CA LEU A 658 -8.77 -2.21 21.01
C LEU A 658 -9.27 -3.17 22.10
N ASP A 659 -9.69 -2.62 23.25
CA ASP A 659 -10.18 -3.36 24.42
C ASP A 659 -9.20 -4.45 24.90
N LEU A 660 -7.95 -4.04 25.14
CA LEU A 660 -6.88 -4.90 25.63
C LEU A 660 -6.39 -4.44 27.00
N PRO A 661 -6.34 -5.32 28.02
CA PRO A 661 -5.63 -5.07 29.27
C PRO A 661 -4.17 -4.65 29.04
N CYS A 662 -3.74 -3.57 29.69
CA CYS A 662 -2.42 -2.98 29.50
C CYS A 662 -1.71 -2.76 30.84
N VAL A 663 -0.45 -3.23 30.92
CA VAL A 663 0.45 -2.95 32.04
C VAL A 663 1.71 -2.24 31.50
N VAL A 664 2.02 -1.08 32.07
CA VAL A 664 3.21 -0.30 31.70
C VAL A 664 4.19 -0.28 32.87
N TYR A 665 5.40 -0.76 32.62
CA TYR A 665 6.53 -0.68 33.54
C TYR A 665 7.25 0.65 33.36
N MET A 666 7.52 1.34 34.47
CA MET A 666 8.18 2.65 34.45
C MET A 666 9.08 2.80 35.68
N GLY A 667 10.29 3.32 35.49
CA GLY A 667 11.23 3.57 36.56
C GLY A 667 10.69 4.56 37.59
N ALA A 668 10.99 4.38 38.87
CA ALA A 668 10.50 5.25 39.94
C ALA A 668 10.96 6.71 39.75
N GLU A 669 12.20 6.93 39.32
CA GLU A 669 12.68 8.29 39.00
C GLU A 669 11.90 8.91 37.83
N ASP A 670 11.61 8.12 36.80
CA ASP A 670 10.86 8.57 35.64
C ASP A 670 9.39 8.88 36.00
N ILE A 671 8.78 8.10 36.89
CA ILE A 671 7.42 8.36 37.40
C ILE A 671 7.32 9.73 38.08
N GLU A 672 8.31 10.08 38.90
CA GLU A 672 8.38 11.39 39.55
C GLU A 672 8.55 12.52 38.52
N ARG A 673 9.48 12.35 37.57
CA ARG A 673 9.77 13.35 36.54
C ARG A 673 8.63 13.53 35.53
N GLN A 674 7.82 12.50 35.29
CA GLN A 674 6.82 12.44 34.20
C GLN A 674 5.39 12.21 34.71
N GLY A 675 5.08 12.72 35.91
CA GLY A 675 3.76 12.60 36.56
C GLY A 675 2.54 12.80 35.64
N PRO A 676 2.50 13.82 34.75
CA PRO A 676 1.40 14.00 33.81
C PRO A 676 1.16 12.81 32.88
N ASN A 677 2.22 12.16 32.38
CA ASN A 677 2.08 10.99 31.51
C ASN A 677 1.65 9.74 32.30
N VAL A 678 2.06 9.60 33.57
CA VAL A 678 1.56 8.53 34.46
C VAL A 678 0.06 8.66 34.69
N LEU A 679 -0.43 9.87 34.94
CA LEU A 679 -1.87 10.13 35.08
C LEU A 679 -2.63 9.83 33.79
N ARG A 680 -2.09 10.21 32.62
CA ARG A 680 -2.70 9.87 31.31
C ARG A 680 -2.82 8.36 31.10
N MET A 681 -1.77 7.59 31.42
CA MET A 681 -1.82 6.13 31.29
C MET A 681 -2.91 5.51 32.18
N ARG A 682 -3.00 5.93 33.44
CA ARG A 682 -4.04 5.45 34.37
C ARG A 682 -5.45 5.84 33.92
N ALA A 683 -5.63 7.06 33.40
CA ALA A 683 -6.91 7.52 32.87
C ALA A 683 -7.36 6.72 31.63
N LEU A 684 -6.42 6.18 30.86
CA LEU A 684 -6.67 5.27 29.75
C LEU A 684 -6.94 3.82 30.19
N GLY A 685 -6.90 3.53 31.49
CA GLY A 685 -7.15 2.20 32.06
C GLY A 685 -5.93 1.29 32.15
N ALA A 686 -4.72 1.80 31.89
CA ALA A 686 -3.50 1.02 32.04
C ALA A 686 -3.03 0.97 33.51
N GLU A 687 -2.51 -0.19 33.92
CA GLU A 687 -1.80 -0.34 35.18
C GLU A 687 -0.36 0.18 35.02
N VAL A 688 0.06 1.15 35.84
CA VAL A 688 1.45 1.64 35.83
C VAL A 688 2.21 1.02 37.01
N ARG A 689 3.18 0.14 36.71
CA ARG A 689 4.03 -0.55 37.70
C ARG A 689 5.36 0.17 37.85
N SER A 690 5.63 0.64 39.08
CA SER A 690 6.87 1.31 39.45
C SER A 690 8.01 0.30 39.56
N VAL A 691 9.15 0.60 38.94
CA VAL A 691 10.39 -0.18 39.03
C VAL A 691 11.39 0.59 39.88
N THR A 692 11.79 -0.01 41.01
CA THR A 692 12.72 0.59 41.99
C THR A 692 14.09 -0.08 42.01
N SER A 693 14.28 -1.13 41.21
CA SER A 693 15.56 -1.83 41.08
C SER A 693 16.56 -1.02 40.25
N GLY A 694 17.85 -1.23 40.50
CA GLY A 694 18.93 -0.59 39.75
C GLY A 694 18.90 0.93 39.88
N THR A 695 18.93 1.61 38.74
CA THR A 695 18.83 3.07 38.64
C THR A 695 17.40 3.58 38.67
N ALA A 696 16.41 2.69 38.63
CA ALA A 696 15.00 3.02 38.55
C ALA A 696 14.66 3.92 37.35
N THR A 697 15.25 3.62 36.18
CA THR A 697 15.04 4.31 34.89
C THR A 697 14.54 3.35 33.78
N LEU A 698 14.48 3.81 32.52
CA LEU A 698 14.05 3.04 31.35
C LEU A 698 14.72 1.66 31.22
N LYS A 699 16.04 1.56 31.45
CA LYS A 699 16.76 0.27 31.36
C LYS A 699 16.16 -0.76 32.32
N ASP A 700 15.86 -0.36 33.55
CA ASP A 700 15.32 -1.24 34.57
C ASP A 700 13.85 -1.60 34.28
N ALA A 701 13.08 -0.66 33.72
CA ALA A 701 11.73 -0.93 33.22
C ALA A 701 11.70 -1.96 32.08
N VAL A 702 12.66 -1.91 31.15
CA VAL A 702 12.83 -2.95 30.11
C VAL A 702 13.08 -4.31 30.74
N ASN A 703 13.97 -4.39 31.74
CA ASN A 703 14.31 -5.64 32.41
C ASN A 703 13.08 -6.26 33.09
N GLU A 704 12.28 -5.47 33.81
CA GLU A 704 11.06 -5.95 34.47
C GLU A 704 9.96 -6.34 33.48
N ALA A 705 9.79 -5.59 32.38
CA ALA A 705 8.87 -5.98 31.31
C ALA A 705 9.28 -7.31 30.66
N MET A 706 10.57 -7.53 30.42
CA MET A 706 11.08 -8.80 29.92
C MET A 706 10.84 -9.95 30.92
N ARG A 707 11.03 -9.72 32.23
CA ARG A 707 10.74 -10.72 33.27
C ARG A 707 9.26 -11.10 33.30
N ASP A 708 8.35 -10.12 33.26
CA ASP A 708 6.90 -10.38 33.15
C ASP A 708 6.61 -11.21 31.90
N TRP A 709 7.20 -10.84 30.76
CA TRP A 709 6.98 -11.56 29.52
C TRP A 709 7.40 -13.02 29.60
N VAL A 710 8.55 -13.32 30.20
CA VAL A 710 9.02 -14.69 30.43
C VAL A 710 7.99 -15.50 31.22
N THR A 711 7.40 -14.89 32.25
CA THR A 711 6.41 -15.55 33.12
C THR A 711 5.05 -15.73 32.44
N ASN A 712 4.60 -14.75 31.64
CA ASN A 712 3.23 -14.68 31.10
C ASN A 712 3.19 -14.82 29.57
N VAL A 713 4.15 -15.53 28.99
CA VAL A 713 4.36 -15.58 27.53
C VAL A 713 3.17 -16.14 26.73
N GLN A 714 2.32 -16.94 27.38
CA GLN A 714 1.21 -17.65 26.74
C GLN A 714 0.06 -16.70 26.33
N ASP A 715 -0.26 -15.72 27.17
CA ASP A 715 -1.40 -14.80 27.01
C ASP A 715 -0.97 -13.35 26.77
N THR A 716 0.30 -13.01 27.02
CA THR A 716 0.82 -11.65 26.96
C THR A 716 1.65 -11.38 25.69
N HIS A 717 1.39 -10.25 25.04
CA HIS A 717 2.29 -9.65 24.04
C HIS A 717 3.07 -8.48 24.65
N TYR A 718 4.39 -8.47 24.46
CA TYR A 718 5.24 -7.35 24.82
C TYR A 718 5.32 -6.35 23.65
N VAL A 719 4.74 -5.16 23.84
CA VAL A 719 4.76 -4.08 22.86
C VAL A 719 6.03 -3.24 23.07
N LEU A 720 7.10 -3.61 22.37
CA LEU A 720 8.41 -2.99 22.50
C LEU A 720 8.44 -1.59 21.85
N GLY A 721 9.01 -0.61 22.55
CA GLY A 721 8.84 0.81 22.21
C GLY A 721 9.76 1.41 21.16
N SER A 722 10.79 0.69 20.69
CA SER A 722 11.75 1.19 19.71
C SER A 722 12.29 0.12 18.77
N ALA A 723 13.01 0.51 17.71
CA ALA A 723 13.62 -0.41 16.73
C ALA A 723 14.88 -1.12 17.30
N MET A 724 14.75 -1.70 18.48
CA MET A 724 15.77 -2.44 19.23
C MET A 724 15.22 -3.81 19.63
N GLY A 725 15.98 -4.54 20.44
CA GLY A 725 15.54 -5.82 20.99
C GLY A 725 15.79 -7.00 20.05
N PRO A 726 15.44 -8.23 20.47
CA PRO A 726 15.65 -9.41 19.66
C PRO A 726 14.79 -9.37 18.41
N HIS A 727 15.27 -9.96 17.32
CA HIS A 727 14.43 -10.22 16.15
C HIS A 727 13.18 -11.02 16.56
N PRO A 728 11.97 -10.64 16.10
CA PRO A 728 11.67 -9.74 14.98
C PRO A 728 11.35 -8.26 15.34
N TYR A 729 11.52 -7.81 16.59
CA TYR A 729 11.08 -6.45 16.99
C TYR A 729 11.69 -5.31 16.16
N PRO A 730 13.01 -5.27 15.86
CA PRO A 730 13.58 -4.20 15.03
C PRO A 730 12.88 -4.07 13.67
N THR A 731 12.57 -5.20 13.03
CA THR A 731 11.86 -5.29 11.74
C THR A 731 10.42 -4.78 11.87
N ILE A 732 9.69 -5.26 12.90
CA ILE A 732 8.30 -4.85 13.17
C ILE A 732 8.22 -3.34 13.37
N VAL A 733 9.03 -2.80 14.28
CA VAL A 733 8.96 -1.39 14.65
C VAL A 733 9.33 -0.49 13.47
N ARG A 734 10.36 -0.85 12.70
CA ARG A 734 10.71 -0.14 11.46
C ARG A 734 9.53 -0.13 10.48
N ASP A 735 8.92 -1.28 10.21
CA ASP A 735 7.83 -1.41 9.24
C ASP A 735 6.55 -0.69 9.67
N LEU A 736 6.33 -0.50 10.98
CA LEU A 736 5.23 0.31 11.48
C LEU A 736 5.55 1.81 11.45
N GLN A 737 6.83 2.19 11.55
CA GLN A 737 7.29 3.58 11.56
C GLN A 737 7.65 4.14 10.18
N ARG A 738 7.95 3.30 9.18
CA ARG A 738 8.34 3.69 7.81
C ARG A 738 7.38 4.68 7.15
N ARG A 739 6.14 4.70 7.64
CA ARG A 739 5.06 5.56 7.18
C ARG A 739 5.47 7.04 7.23
N ILE A 740 6.32 7.42 8.19
CA ILE A 740 6.86 8.77 8.34
C ILE A 740 7.65 9.17 7.08
N GLY A 741 8.61 8.34 6.67
CA GLY A 741 9.44 8.58 5.50
C GLY A 741 8.66 8.50 4.19
N ASP A 742 7.77 7.52 4.05
CA ASP A 742 6.96 7.35 2.84
C ASP A 742 6.04 8.57 2.60
N GLU A 743 5.41 9.10 3.65
CA GLU A 743 4.61 10.32 3.55
C GLU A 743 5.47 11.56 3.27
N ALA A 744 6.60 11.71 3.97
CA ALA A 744 7.48 12.85 3.78
C ALA A 744 8.02 12.93 2.36
N ALA A 745 8.42 11.79 1.77
CA ALA A 745 8.86 11.73 0.38
C ALA A 745 7.75 12.13 -0.60
N ALA A 746 6.53 11.63 -0.40
CA ALA A 746 5.39 11.99 -1.24
C ALA A 746 5.02 13.47 -1.12
N GLN A 747 5.01 14.00 0.10
CA GLN A 747 4.71 15.41 0.38
C GLN A 747 5.78 16.33 -0.22
N LEU A 748 7.07 16.03 -0.04
CA LEU A 748 8.17 16.79 -0.64
C LEU A 748 8.11 16.75 -2.16
N HIS A 749 7.90 15.59 -2.77
CA HIS A 749 7.76 15.51 -4.22
C HIS A 749 6.60 16.36 -4.73
N ALA A 750 5.48 16.43 -4.00
CA ALA A 750 4.34 17.26 -4.38
C ALA A 750 4.63 18.78 -4.32
N VAL A 751 5.45 19.23 -3.36
CA VAL A 751 5.73 20.68 -3.18
C VAL A 751 7.03 21.16 -3.82
N GLU A 752 8.02 20.29 -3.95
CA GLU A 752 9.38 20.60 -4.43
C GLU A 752 9.76 19.84 -5.71
N GLY A 753 8.96 18.87 -6.15
CA GLY A 753 9.25 18.05 -7.33
C GLY A 753 10.42 17.08 -7.18
N ARG A 754 11.09 17.06 -6.03
CA ARG A 754 12.30 16.25 -5.76
C ARG A 754 12.34 15.70 -4.33
N LEU A 755 13.21 14.72 -4.11
CA LEU A 755 13.56 14.20 -2.78
C LEU A 755 14.53 15.15 -2.06
N PRO A 756 14.67 15.08 -0.71
CA PRO A 756 15.58 15.96 0.02
C PRO A 756 17.05 15.62 -0.26
N ASP A 757 17.93 16.61 -0.09
CA ASP A 757 19.39 16.40 -0.14
C ASP A 757 19.89 15.75 1.16
N LEU A 758 19.20 16.00 2.29
CA LEU A 758 19.50 15.44 3.61
C LEU A 758 18.20 15.08 4.36
N ALA A 759 18.12 13.86 4.90
CA ALA A 759 17.13 13.48 5.91
C ALA A 759 17.80 13.26 7.27
N LEU A 760 17.30 13.95 8.30
CA LEU A 760 17.91 14.06 9.63
C LEU A 760 16.92 13.71 10.74
N ALA A 761 17.36 12.93 11.74
CA ALA A 761 16.53 12.59 12.90
C ALA A 761 17.36 12.35 14.18
N CYS A 762 16.74 12.53 15.34
CA CYS A 762 17.35 12.17 16.63
C CYS A 762 17.29 10.66 16.88
N VAL A 763 18.24 10.12 17.64
CA VAL A 763 18.29 8.69 17.97
C VAL A 763 18.50 8.46 19.46
N GLY A 764 17.53 7.77 20.08
CA GLY A 764 17.74 6.96 21.27
C GLY A 764 17.83 5.51 20.79
N GLY A 765 16.79 4.70 21.04
CA GLY A 765 16.68 3.38 20.42
C GLY A 765 16.41 3.35 18.90
N GLY A 766 16.19 4.50 18.24
CA GLY A 766 16.19 4.60 16.77
C GLY A 766 14.86 4.55 16.00
N SER A 767 13.70 4.34 16.64
CA SER A 767 12.42 4.10 15.91
C SER A 767 11.96 5.23 14.98
N ASN A 768 12.07 6.50 15.41
CA ASN A 768 11.67 7.64 14.59
C ASN A 768 12.63 7.84 13.41
N ALA A 769 13.93 7.69 13.66
CA ALA A 769 14.97 7.87 12.66
C ALA A 769 14.84 6.82 11.55
N ILE A 770 14.75 5.53 11.91
CA ILE A 770 14.58 4.50 10.90
C ILE A 770 13.22 4.61 10.19
N GLY A 771 12.16 5.05 10.89
CA GLY A 771 10.86 5.33 10.27
C GLY A 771 10.90 6.45 9.22
N LEU A 772 11.64 7.52 9.49
CA LEU A 772 11.87 8.60 8.51
C LEU A 772 12.76 8.13 7.36
N MET A 773 13.83 7.40 7.68
CA MET A 773 14.90 7.06 6.73
C MET A 773 14.62 5.85 5.86
N ALA A 774 13.76 4.91 6.27
CA ALA A 774 13.53 3.65 5.56
C ALA A 774 13.24 3.83 4.06
N ARG A 775 12.47 4.86 3.71
CA ARG A 775 12.18 5.24 2.32
C ARG A 775 13.44 5.64 1.53
N PHE A 776 14.43 6.24 2.18
CA PHE A 776 15.59 6.88 1.54
C PHE A 776 16.87 6.03 1.59
N ILE A 777 16.90 4.91 2.32
CA ILE A 777 18.11 4.05 2.41
C ILE A 777 18.60 3.65 1.02
N GLY A 778 17.68 3.27 0.12
CA GLY A 778 18.01 2.93 -1.27
C GLY A 778 18.23 4.13 -2.20
N GLU A 779 18.08 5.37 -1.75
CA GLU A 779 18.23 6.56 -2.59
C GLU A 779 19.67 7.12 -2.46
N PRO A 780 20.57 6.86 -3.42
CA PRO A 780 21.99 7.20 -3.28
C PRO A 780 22.24 8.72 -3.27
N THR A 781 21.29 9.52 -3.76
CA THR A 781 21.38 10.98 -3.79
C THR A 781 20.92 11.64 -2.49
N VAL A 782 20.31 10.87 -1.56
CA VAL A 782 19.79 11.41 -0.30
C VAL A 782 20.78 11.08 0.82
N ARG A 783 21.39 12.11 1.41
CA ARG A 783 22.22 11.95 2.63
C ARG A 783 21.31 11.64 3.81
N LEU A 784 21.77 10.77 4.71
CA LEU A 784 21.03 10.38 5.90
C LEU A 784 21.89 10.67 7.12
N ALA A 785 21.34 11.33 8.13
CA ALA A 785 22.08 11.68 9.33
C ALA A 785 21.26 11.44 10.59
N VAL A 786 21.89 10.85 11.60
CA VAL A 786 21.30 10.64 12.92
C VAL A 786 22.03 11.47 13.97
N VAL A 787 21.29 11.87 15.02
CA VAL A 787 21.84 12.70 16.10
C VAL A 787 21.64 12.04 17.45
N GLU A 788 22.74 11.72 18.10
CA GLU A 788 22.78 11.15 19.45
C GLU A 788 22.81 12.23 20.53
N ALA A 789 22.40 11.89 21.75
CA ALA A 789 22.55 12.77 22.90
C ALA A 789 23.98 12.68 23.47
N ALA A 790 24.69 13.80 23.46
CA ALA A 790 26.02 13.92 24.05
C ALA A 790 25.95 14.21 25.56
N GLY A 791 24.76 14.40 26.16
CA GLY A 791 24.62 14.71 27.58
C GLY A 791 25.42 15.95 27.96
N ASP A 792 26.38 15.78 28.88
CA ASP A 792 27.29 16.85 29.33
C ASP A 792 28.50 17.04 28.38
N GLY A 793 28.70 16.11 27.44
CA GLY A 793 29.84 16.01 26.51
C GLY A 793 30.30 14.55 26.40
N ILE A 794 30.69 14.09 25.21
CA ILE A 794 31.09 12.67 25.01
C ILE A 794 32.35 12.36 25.83
N GLU A 795 33.30 13.28 25.83
CA GLU A 795 34.56 13.22 26.58
C GLU A 795 34.39 13.15 28.10
N THR A 796 33.21 13.53 28.61
CA THR A 796 32.91 13.47 30.06
C THR A 796 32.51 12.08 30.52
N GLY A 797 32.21 11.16 29.60
CA GLY A 797 31.62 9.86 29.88
C GLY A 797 30.13 9.92 30.29
N ARG A 798 29.54 11.12 30.40
CA ARG A 798 28.13 11.34 30.75
C ARG A 798 27.30 11.70 29.51
N HIS A 799 27.05 10.70 28.69
CA HIS A 799 26.32 10.83 27.41
C HIS A 799 25.47 9.60 27.11
N ALA A 800 24.66 9.66 26.05
CA ALA A 800 23.92 8.53 25.50
C ALA A 800 24.31 8.23 24.02
N ALA A 801 25.49 8.70 23.60
CA ALA A 801 26.00 8.51 22.24
C ALA A 801 26.60 7.12 21.97
N ALA A 802 25.73 6.13 21.77
CA ALA A 802 26.09 4.72 21.59
C ALA A 802 26.90 4.43 20.31
N ILE A 803 26.67 5.14 19.21
CA ILE A 803 27.40 4.96 17.96
C ILE A 803 28.76 5.67 18.01
N LEU A 804 28.81 6.90 18.55
CA LEU A 804 30.05 7.69 18.60
C LEU A 804 31.00 7.29 19.73
N GLY A 805 30.46 6.89 20.89
CA GLY A 805 31.23 6.58 22.10
C GLY A 805 31.14 5.12 22.55
N GLY A 806 30.34 4.29 21.89
CA GLY A 806 30.15 2.89 22.25
C GLY A 806 30.99 1.90 21.44
N THR A 807 30.84 0.62 21.76
CA THR A 807 31.47 -0.51 21.07
C THR A 807 30.44 -1.62 20.81
N PRO A 808 30.72 -2.57 19.89
CA PRO A 808 29.83 -3.69 19.64
C PRO A 808 29.63 -4.57 20.89
N GLY A 809 28.39 -4.85 21.25
CA GLY A 809 28.03 -5.70 22.39
C GLY A 809 26.61 -6.23 22.29
N ILE A 810 26.18 -6.99 23.29
CA ILE A 810 24.84 -7.58 23.35
C ILE A 810 24.07 -6.90 24.49
N LEU A 811 22.96 -6.24 24.14
CA LEU A 811 22.07 -5.59 25.09
C LEU A 811 20.62 -5.84 24.70
N HIS A 812 19.80 -6.16 25.70
CA HIS A 812 18.35 -6.32 25.57
C HIS A 812 17.91 -7.23 24.41
N GLY A 813 18.66 -8.28 24.11
CA GLY A 813 18.26 -9.30 23.13
C GLY A 813 18.86 -9.16 21.73
N SER A 814 19.65 -8.14 21.45
CA SER A 814 20.33 -7.97 20.15
C SER A 814 21.79 -7.59 20.30
N ARG A 815 22.63 -8.03 19.34
CA ARG A 815 23.98 -7.47 19.16
C ARG A 815 23.87 -6.11 18.46
N SER A 816 24.43 -5.05 19.04
CA SER A 816 24.45 -3.69 18.47
C SER A 816 25.64 -2.89 18.98
N LEU A 817 25.67 -1.58 18.73
CA LEU A 817 26.58 -0.65 19.40
C LEU A 817 25.98 -0.18 20.72
N MET A 818 26.82 -0.04 21.74
CA MET A 818 26.40 0.31 23.09
C MET A 818 27.54 0.87 23.94
N LEU A 819 27.18 1.63 24.97
CA LEU A 819 28.08 2.12 25.99
C LEU A 819 28.39 0.99 26.97
N GLN A 820 29.65 0.56 26.98
CA GLN A 820 30.15 -0.49 27.87
C GLN A 820 31.62 -0.25 28.21
N ASP A 821 32.04 -0.72 29.38
CA ASP A 821 33.43 -0.69 29.79
C ASP A 821 34.25 -1.84 29.16
N ALA A 822 35.52 -1.93 29.52
CA ALA A 822 36.44 -2.95 29.00
C ALA A 822 36.06 -4.39 29.40
N ASP A 823 35.29 -4.56 30.48
CA ASP A 823 34.79 -5.86 30.96
C ASP A 823 33.40 -6.19 30.37
N GLY A 824 32.87 -5.34 29.49
CA GLY A 824 31.56 -5.48 28.87
C GLY A 824 30.39 -5.16 29.80
N GLN A 825 30.63 -4.48 30.93
CA GLN A 825 29.55 -3.98 31.78
C GLN A 825 28.93 -2.73 31.16
N ILE A 826 27.61 -2.61 31.29
CA ILE A 826 26.85 -1.49 30.73
C ILE A 826 27.22 -0.20 31.44
N ILE A 827 27.72 0.79 30.70
CA ILE A 827 27.89 2.15 31.22
C ILE A 827 26.51 2.83 31.17
N GLU A 828 26.18 3.53 32.25
CA GLU A 828 24.93 4.27 32.35
C GLU A 828 24.89 5.42 31.33
N ALA A 829 23.79 5.50 30.58
CA ALA A 829 23.55 6.63 29.70
C ALA A 829 23.20 7.88 30.54
N HIS A 830 23.46 9.05 29.96
CA HIS A 830 23.05 10.30 30.56
C HIS A 830 22.59 11.31 29.49
N SER A 831 21.36 11.80 29.64
CA SER A 831 20.83 12.97 28.92
C SER A 831 19.66 13.60 29.66
N ALA A 832 19.48 14.91 29.53
CA ALA A 832 18.27 15.62 29.94
C ALA A 832 17.00 15.13 29.19
N SER A 833 17.17 14.53 28.01
CA SER A 833 16.09 13.99 27.19
C SER A 833 15.87 12.51 27.51
N ALA A 834 14.89 12.20 28.36
CA ALA A 834 14.57 10.82 28.78
C ALA A 834 14.30 9.84 27.61
N GLY A 835 13.84 10.33 26.44
CA GLY A 835 13.66 9.47 25.26
C GLY A 835 14.94 9.13 24.48
N LEU A 836 16.05 9.85 24.73
CA LEU A 836 17.38 9.58 24.17
C LEU A 836 18.32 8.94 25.20
N ASP A 837 17.95 8.93 26.48
CA ASP A 837 18.74 8.39 27.59
C ASP A 837 18.73 6.85 27.60
N TYR A 838 19.43 6.26 26.62
CA TYR A 838 19.51 4.83 26.42
C TYR A 838 20.93 4.45 25.97
N PRO A 839 21.58 3.45 26.60
CA PRO A 839 22.99 3.17 26.35
C PRO A 839 23.27 2.36 25.07
N GLY A 840 22.27 2.04 24.25
CA GLY A 840 22.44 1.26 23.03
C GLY A 840 21.77 1.88 21.81
N ILE A 841 21.86 1.21 20.66
CA ILE A 841 21.18 1.63 19.43
C ILE A 841 20.47 0.45 18.76
N GLY A 842 19.52 0.75 17.87
CA GLY A 842 18.86 -0.27 17.06
C GLY A 842 19.85 -0.96 16.10
N PRO A 843 19.78 -2.28 15.89
CA PRO A 843 20.77 -3.02 15.10
C PRO A 843 20.84 -2.60 13.63
N GLN A 844 19.73 -2.18 13.01
CA GLN A 844 19.77 -1.67 11.64
C GLN A 844 20.51 -0.33 11.54
N LEU A 845 20.37 0.56 12.54
CA LEU A 845 21.11 1.83 12.53
C LEU A 845 22.60 1.60 12.76
N ALA A 846 22.99 0.64 13.61
CA ALA A 846 24.38 0.21 13.74
C ALA A 846 24.93 -0.32 12.41
N ALA A 847 24.18 -1.20 11.72
CA ALA A 847 24.54 -1.71 10.40
C ALA A 847 24.68 -0.60 9.35
N LEU A 848 23.77 0.38 9.35
CA LEU A 848 23.82 1.52 8.43
C LEU A 848 25.01 2.44 8.72
N ALA A 849 25.38 2.63 9.99
CA ALA A 849 26.55 3.43 10.38
C ALA A 849 27.85 2.72 9.97
N GLU A 850 27.99 1.43 10.28
CA GLU A 850 29.15 0.62 9.89
C GLU A 850 29.29 0.51 8.37
N GLY A 851 28.16 0.32 7.66
CA GLY A 851 28.12 0.31 6.20
C GLY A 851 28.30 1.68 5.54
N GLY A 852 28.53 2.75 6.31
CA GLY A 852 28.77 4.11 5.80
C GLY A 852 27.56 4.76 5.12
N ARG A 853 26.35 4.23 5.33
CA ARG A 853 25.12 4.75 4.71
C ARG A 853 24.52 5.94 5.46
N ILE A 854 24.77 6.03 6.77
CA ILE A 854 24.32 7.16 7.60
C ILE A 854 25.51 7.92 8.18
N GLU A 855 25.36 9.24 8.28
CA GLU A 855 26.21 10.13 9.06
C GLU A 855 25.72 10.18 10.50
N VAL A 856 26.64 10.37 11.44
CA VAL A 856 26.33 10.42 12.87
C VAL A 856 26.90 11.70 13.46
N SER A 857 26.05 12.45 14.15
CA SER A 857 26.42 13.64 14.92
C SER A 857 25.88 13.50 16.34
N ALA A 858 26.26 14.43 17.22
CA ALA A 858 25.66 14.54 18.55
C ALA A 858 25.41 15.99 18.94
N ALA A 859 24.50 16.17 19.91
CA ALA A 859 24.23 17.46 20.55
C ALA A 859 24.23 17.29 22.07
N THR A 860 24.82 18.24 22.78
CA THR A 860 24.76 18.27 24.26
C THR A 860 23.39 18.72 24.74
N ASP A 861 23.10 18.48 26.02
CA ASP A 861 21.83 18.89 26.62
C ASP A 861 21.62 20.41 26.52
N ARG A 862 22.70 21.20 26.70
CA ARG A 862 22.63 22.67 26.58
C ARG A 862 22.37 23.12 25.14
N GLU A 863 22.99 22.46 24.16
CA GLU A 863 22.73 22.74 22.75
C GLU A 863 21.28 22.40 22.37
N ALA A 864 20.76 21.27 22.85
CA ALA A 864 19.38 20.86 22.61
C ALA A 864 18.36 21.84 23.23
N VAL A 865 18.57 22.28 24.46
CA VAL A 865 17.69 23.29 25.10
C VAL A 865 17.74 24.63 24.36
N ALA A 866 18.93 25.08 23.93
CA ALA A 866 19.06 26.29 23.13
C ALA A 866 18.28 26.18 21.82
N ALA A 867 18.39 25.04 21.13
CA ALA A 867 17.62 24.77 19.92
C ALA A 867 16.10 24.73 20.18
N MET A 868 15.65 24.12 21.29
CA MET A 868 14.24 24.10 21.70
C MET A 868 13.69 25.52 21.88
N LYS A 869 14.43 26.39 22.59
CA LYS A 869 14.06 27.80 22.78
C LYS A 869 14.05 28.55 21.46
N ALA A 870 15.07 28.35 20.61
CA ALA A 870 15.17 28.99 19.30
C ALA A 870 14.01 28.60 18.37
N THR A 871 13.67 27.31 18.26
CA THR A 871 12.54 26.83 17.46
C THR A 871 11.21 27.39 17.98
N THR A 872 11.03 27.44 19.30
CA THR A 872 9.82 28.03 19.90
C THR A 872 9.67 29.50 19.52
N ARG A 873 10.75 30.29 19.58
CA ARG A 873 10.73 31.73 19.24
C ARG A 873 10.61 32.00 17.73
N THR A 874 11.24 31.17 16.91
CA THR A 874 11.30 31.38 15.45
C THR A 874 10.04 30.87 14.76
N GLU A 875 9.54 29.71 15.16
CA GLU A 875 8.46 29.01 14.46
C GLU A 875 7.16 28.88 15.28
N GLY A 876 7.17 29.23 16.57
CA GLY A 876 5.99 29.05 17.43
C GLY A 876 5.66 27.58 17.71
N ILE A 877 6.63 26.68 17.54
CA ILE A 877 6.48 25.24 17.76
C ILE A 877 7.42 24.84 18.89
N LEU A 878 6.89 24.17 19.91
CA LEU A 878 7.66 23.63 21.03
C LEU A 878 8.11 22.19 20.72
N PRO A 879 9.36 21.96 20.29
CA PRO A 879 9.85 20.60 20.03
C PRO A 879 10.02 19.83 21.33
N ALA A 880 9.82 18.52 21.28
CA ALA A 880 10.33 17.64 22.32
C ALA A 880 11.86 17.75 22.37
N LEU A 881 12.47 17.60 23.56
CA LEU A 881 13.93 17.68 23.71
C LEU A 881 14.65 16.68 22.80
N GLU A 882 14.07 15.51 22.56
CA GLU A 882 14.59 14.53 21.60
C GLU A 882 14.76 15.18 20.22
N THR A 883 13.73 15.85 19.72
CA THR A 883 13.75 16.53 18.40
C THR A 883 14.72 17.70 18.40
N ALA A 884 14.83 18.42 19.51
CA ALA A 884 15.71 19.58 19.63
C ALA A 884 17.19 19.21 19.44
N HIS A 885 17.61 17.98 19.77
CA HIS A 885 18.96 17.49 19.45
C HIS A 885 19.21 17.47 17.94
N ALA A 886 18.25 16.99 17.14
CA ALA A 886 18.38 16.99 15.69
C ALA A 886 18.51 18.40 15.11
N ILE A 887 17.74 19.35 15.66
CA ILE A 887 17.80 20.77 15.27
C ILE A 887 19.17 21.37 15.64
N ALA A 888 19.65 21.09 16.85
CA ALA A 888 20.93 21.61 17.36
C ALA A 888 22.15 21.14 16.55
N ALA A 889 22.12 19.92 16.03
CA ALA A 889 23.22 19.37 15.24
C ALA A 889 23.18 19.76 13.75
N LEU A 890 22.04 20.24 13.23
CA LEU A 890 21.89 20.62 11.82
C LEU A 890 22.99 21.59 11.35
N PRO A 891 23.34 22.66 12.08
CA PRO A 891 24.41 23.56 11.66
C PRO A 891 25.78 22.88 11.51
N LYS A 892 26.11 21.94 12.41
CA LYS A 892 27.37 21.18 12.35
C LYS A 892 27.41 20.29 11.11
N LEU A 893 26.31 19.62 10.79
CA LEU A 893 26.18 18.78 9.59
C LEU A 893 26.31 19.60 8.30
N LEU A 894 25.67 20.78 8.24
CA LEU A 894 25.77 21.69 7.10
C LEU A 894 27.21 22.19 6.90
N ALA A 895 27.92 22.48 7.99
CA ALA A 895 29.32 22.91 7.99
C ALA A 895 30.34 21.80 7.66
N GLY A 896 29.88 20.56 7.45
CA GLY A 896 30.73 19.44 7.04
C GLY A 896 31.27 18.58 8.18
N ALA A 897 30.68 18.64 9.38
CA ALA A 897 31.03 17.74 10.49
C ALA A 897 30.68 16.26 10.21
N GLY A 898 29.88 15.98 9.17
CA GLY A 898 29.56 14.64 8.72
C GLY A 898 30.67 13.98 7.90
N LYS A 899 30.89 12.67 8.10
CA LYS A 899 31.96 11.90 7.42
C LYS A 899 31.63 11.52 5.97
N VAL A 900 30.40 11.74 5.50
CA VAL A 900 29.97 11.43 4.13
C VAL A 900 30.10 12.70 3.29
N GLY A 901 31.20 12.79 2.54
CA GLY A 901 31.61 14.00 1.80
C GLY A 901 30.73 14.36 0.60
N GLY A 902 31.00 15.53 0.02
CA GLY A 902 30.33 16.05 -1.18
C GLY A 902 30.06 17.55 -1.07
N SER A 903 30.05 18.26 -2.19
CA SER A 903 29.59 19.66 -2.23
C SER A 903 28.07 19.71 -2.14
N TRP A 904 27.56 20.63 -1.33
CA TRP A 904 26.14 20.96 -1.37
C TRP A 904 25.75 21.59 -2.72
N PRO A 905 24.52 21.36 -3.21
CA PRO A 905 23.98 22.13 -4.33
C PRO A 905 23.79 23.60 -3.95
N ASP A 906 23.52 24.46 -4.94
CA ASP A 906 23.25 25.89 -4.73
C ASP A 906 22.06 26.16 -3.78
N GLU A 907 21.13 25.20 -3.70
CA GLU A 907 20.03 25.22 -2.75
C GLU A 907 19.84 23.83 -2.12
N ILE A 908 20.04 23.78 -0.79
CA ILE A 908 19.97 22.57 0.03
C ILE A 908 18.53 22.39 0.52
N LEU A 909 17.98 21.20 0.31
CA LEU A 909 16.68 20.77 0.84
C LEU A 909 16.89 19.75 1.98
N VAL A 910 16.55 20.15 3.20
CA VAL A 910 16.67 19.32 4.41
C VAL A 910 15.29 18.88 4.89
N LEU A 911 15.14 17.59 5.14
CA LEU A 911 14.01 16.98 5.83
C LEU A 911 14.42 16.61 7.26
N LEU A 912 13.78 17.21 8.26
CA LEU A 912 14.01 16.91 9.67
C LEU A 912 12.81 16.16 10.27
N GLY A 913 13.08 15.01 10.88
CA GLY A 913 12.10 14.23 11.65
C GLY A 913 11.74 14.93 12.95
N PHE A 914 10.53 15.51 13.01
CA PHE A 914 10.04 16.21 14.19
C PHE A 914 9.25 15.22 15.07
N SER A 915 9.98 14.46 15.89
CA SER A 915 9.53 13.18 16.44
C SER A 915 8.43 13.27 17.51
N GLY A 916 8.23 14.44 18.13
CA GLY A 916 7.20 14.68 19.14
C GLY A 916 7.17 16.11 19.67
N ARG A 917 6.12 16.44 20.43
CA ARG A 917 5.93 17.77 21.06
C ARG A 917 6.55 17.88 22.46
N GLY A 918 6.98 19.09 22.80
CA GLY A 918 7.71 19.40 24.03
C GLY A 918 6.87 19.71 25.26
N ASP A 919 5.54 19.47 25.25
CA ASP A 919 4.70 19.69 26.45
C ASP A 919 5.21 18.92 27.67
N LYS A 920 5.77 17.72 27.44
CA LYS A 920 6.35 16.88 28.50
C LYS A 920 7.69 17.40 29.04
N ASP A 921 8.32 18.35 28.35
CA ASP A 921 9.68 18.82 28.61
C ASP A 921 9.71 20.24 29.20
N LEU A 922 8.56 20.81 29.59
CA LEU A 922 8.49 22.18 30.12
C LEU A 922 9.39 22.39 31.35
N ALA A 923 9.50 21.38 32.23
CA ALA A 923 10.39 21.43 33.39
C ALA A 923 11.88 21.59 33.01
N ALA A 924 12.29 21.15 31.82
CA ALA A 924 13.65 21.34 31.36
C ALA A 924 13.96 22.82 31.05
N LEU A 925 12.95 23.62 30.68
CA LEU A 925 13.14 25.06 30.47
C LEU A 925 13.49 25.79 31.77
N GLU A 926 13.00 25.31 32.91
CA GLU A 926 13.33 25.81 34.24
C GLU A 926 14.70 25.31 34.69
N ARG A 927 14.99 24.01 34.51
CA ARG A 927 16.28 23.40 34.88
C ARG A 927 17.47 24.06 34.15
N PHE A 928 17.27 24.47 32.90
CA PHE A 928 18.27 25.13 32.05
C PHE A 928 17.88 26.60 31.77
N ALA A 929 17.40 27.30 32.80
CA ALA A 929 17.02 28.71 32.69
C ALA A 929 18.20 29.63 32.30
N ASP A 930 19.42 29.24 32.63
CA ASP A 930 20.67 29.93 32.33
C ASP A 930 21.06 29.89 30.84
N VAL A 931 20.62 28.86 30.12
CA VAL A 931 20.92 28.69 28.67
C VAL A 931 19.99 29.57 27.86
N GLU A 932 20.50 30.59 27.15
CA GLU A 932 19.67 31.54 26.38
C GLU A 932 18.49 32.08 27.20
N PRO A 933 18.75 32.88 28.26
CA PRO A 933 17.73 33.33 29.19
C PRO A 933 16.52 33.95 28.48
N TRP A 934 15.32 33.78 29.02
CA TRP A 934 14.12 34.40 28.46
C TRP A 934 14.19 35.94 28.51
N GLU A 935 15.00 36.50 29.40
CA GLU A 935 15.15 37.94 29.62
C GLU A 935 16.02 38.64 28.56
N SER A 936 16.74 37.91 27.70
CA SER A 936 17.30 38.49 26.48
C SER A 936 16.25 38.47 25.38
N VAL A 937 15.47 39.57 25.30
CA VAL A 937 15.03 40.25 24.07
C VAL A 937 13.85 41.18 24.38
N ARG A 938 14.06 42.47 24.10
CA ARG A 938 13.21 43.17 23.14
C ARG A 938 13.98 43.32 21.84
#